data_AF-A0A093V3R4-F1
#
_entry.id   AF-A0A093V3R4-F1
#
_cell.length_a   1.000
_cell.length_b   1.000
_cell.length_c   1.000
_cell.angle_alpha   90.00
_cell.angle_beta   90.00
_cell.angle_gamma   90.00
#
_symmetry.space_group_name_H-M   'P 1'
#
loop_
_entity.id
_entity.type
_entity.pdbx_description
1 polymer ?
#
loop_
_entity_poly.entity_id
_entity_poly.type
_entity_poly.pdbx_seq_one_letter_code
_entity_poly.pdbx_strand_id
1 'polypeptide(L)'
;MAATSFIDGVLNLLRQDTLPYTLIGGLAVIVLVSWVSYLNDPLRSIPGPFWARWGPAWLVYWARDGSMHRKMIDMHEKYGKLVRTAPNEVSFSNPEYLKVVYGAGSDFYKSDWYSVWQGRRKWDLFGERSEAIHRAQRRLVSQIYSLSNMKKLEPYVDTATTMFLNKLKDMAGKEMNMTKWAQLYAFDVIGEVTFSKTFGFLEAGEDIHGAFTLIDNSLRSAAWVGYVPWVYWANVRLAPIIGNRLGVLGRQNGLLILAAKAIKERKERGSDHQDVLDQFFQVQKEKPEFDDICITSMVASNIFAGSDSTSITLSAFIYHIIKNPQYRARLVAEIDEAAKVNNVKHGEIFPMDVANNMPYLQACLHEAIRCHPAVGMNLGRVAPPQGVEIDGVYIPGGTVVGANAWVVHQHKETFGEDADKFRPDRWLEEPERVSQMKRAFFSFGAGSRFCIGKNIAWLELSKMAPSLFHDFEIELVNPDASLQEIAMSVTVAMAKLDQLPTEVLLVIIGLVQSNRDFLAFSRTSRSFHNITKNELPLRRKYRRIRIKENTDFDKAFNILISILRRPQLGDFVRHIEFDQAPRTYINYEINSIGLKELKDEDSERLRIAVQNAGFTGEYAENVINMALQPSFLLSEHSGTVHNQLRPAWVAQALTALLVSVSPYLETMTASQIMPNFTVYNYGGTTEDIIRFPLEKVLIETNAHPEGKPYLQNLRSVDILPHQGDFWEDERTYHEVDIFGMISLINQLPSMEQIGIDGAIEDENGLQDLVPSASNISRIRINHSNFETWFLSPLINSYGCGSPDGSYASFNPRTFLKAMLSHKATLEILHIDADSVCDFIDMGEYNDHWQVDRDEKEQAPSHIEPQGLWERTGSLRDFSALTQLNIGIGILLFLTLGTQGMETENPDCSPSFDEVVLADSLPDTLESLVIIGYEKGVRQDFDKIVEQFMADKDTKLPNLKHVSGVEEMIERAPKVDYPDEESEPWWEEEEWSEYEY
;
A
#
# COMPACT_ATOMS: atom_id res chain seq x y z
N MET A 1 1.59 -36.42 35.01
CA MET A 1 2.24 -37.74 35.25
C MET A 1 2.53 -38.54 33.98
N ALA A 2 1.68 -38.53 32.93
CA ALA A 2 1.98 -39.27 31.68
C ALA A 2 2.99 -38.57 30.75
N ALA A 3 3.05 -37.24 30.74
CA ALA A 3 4.02 -36.48 29.93
C ALA A 3 5.47 -36.56 30.48
N THR A 4 5.60 -36.65 31.81
CA THR A 4 6.89 -36.77 32.50
C THR A 4 7.54 -38.13 32.26
N SER A 5 6.78 -39.24 32.19
CA SER A 5 7.36 -40.57 31.91
C SER A 5 7.81 -40.74 30.45
N PHE A 6 7.20 -40.01 29.50
CA PHE A 6 7.63 -40.00 28.11
C PHE A 6 8.96 -39.25 27.95
N ILE A 7 9.10 -38.09 28.60
CA ILE A 7 10.32 -37.29 28.59
C ILE A 7 11.47 -38.04 29.28
N ASP A 8 11.22 -38.69 30.42
CA ASP A 8 12.22 -39.52 31.11
C ASP A 8 12.61 -40.77 30.31
N GLY A 9 11.66 -41.35 29.55
CA GLY A 9 11.93 -42.45 28.62
C GLY A 9 12.83 -42.05 27.45
N VAL A 10 12.61 -40.85 26.89
CA VAL A 10 13.44 -40.29 25.81
C VAL A 10 14.83 -39.91 26.32
N LEU A 11 14.93 -39.32 27.51
CA LEU A 11 16.21 -38.97 28.14
C LEU A 11 17.05 -40.19 28.52
N ASN A 12 16.41 -41.32 28.91
CA ASN A 12 17.10 -42.59 29.12
C ASN A 12 17.56 -43.24 27.81
N LEU A 13 16.84 -43.08 26.71
CA LEU A 13 17.25 -43.56 25.38
C LEU A 13 18.45 -42.76 24.83
N LEU A 14 18.50 -41.46 25.12
CA LEU A 14 19.61 -40.56 24.77
C LEU A 14 20.87 -40.78 25.63
N ARG A 15 20.74 -41.44 26.79
CA ARG A 15 21.85 -41.76 27.71
C ARG A 15 22.58 -43.08 27.41
N GLN A 16 22.09 -43.91 26.48
CA GLN A 16 22.76 -45.17 26.13
C GLN A 16 23.79 -44.96 25.02
N ASP A 17 24.97 -45.60 25.15
CA ASP A 17 26.04 -45.69 24.13
C ASP A 17 25.60 -46.36 22.80
N THR A 18 24.32 -46.72 22.68
CA THR A 18 23.68 -47.34 21.51
C THR A 18 23.06 -46.33 20.54
N LEU A 19 22.86 -45.07 20.94
CA LEU A 19 22.28 -44.00 20.10
C LEU A 19 23.00 -43.79 18.75
N PRO A 20 24.34 -43.77 18.66
CA PRO A 20 25.01 -43.70 17.35
C PRO A 20 24.75 -44.94 16.50
N TYR A 21 24.64 -46.13 17.10
CA TYR A 21 24.36 -47.37 16.36
C TYR A 21 22.90 -47.47 15.89
N THR A 22 21.93 -46.93 16.64
CA THR A 22 20.53 -46.86 16.20
C THR A 22 20.33 -45.80 15.11
N LEU A 23 21.04 -44.67 15.17
CA LEU A 23 21.05 -43.68 14.09
C LEU A 23 21.73 -44.20 12.82
N ILE A 24 22.88 -44.87 12.95
CA ILE A 24 23.59 -45.51 11.81
C ILE A 24 22.73 -46.64 11.22
N GLY A 25 22.12 -47.48 12.07
CA GLY A 25 21.21 -48.54 11.65
C GLY A 25 19.97 -47.99 10.94
N GLY A 26 19.37 -46.92 11.47
CA GLY A 26 18.25 -46.21 10.84
C GLY A 26 18.63 -45.61 9.48
N LEU A 27 19.80 -44.96 9.38
CA LEU A 27 20.32 -44.43 8.12
C LEU A 27 20.59 -45.54 7.10
N ALA A 28 21.17 -46.66 7.54
CA ALA A 28 21.41 -47.83 6.67
C ALA A 28 20.10 -48.44 6.15
N VAL A 29 19.07 -48.53 6.99
CA VAL A 29 17.72 -48.97 6.56
C VAL A 29 17.11 -47.98 5.57
N ILE A 30 17.20 -46.67 5.82
CA ILE A 30 16.69 -45.65 4.88
C ILE A 30 17.41 -45.74 3.53
N VAL A 31 18.74 -45.89 3.53
CA VAL A 31 19.55 -46.05 2.31
C VAL A 31 19.17 -47.35 1.59
N LEU A 32 19.03 -48.47 2.31
CA LEU A 32 18.64 -49.75 1.72
C LEU A 32 17.24 -49.71 1.12
N VAL A 33 16.25 -49.18 1.84
CA VAL A 33 14.88 -49.01 1.35
C VAL A 33 14.87 -48.10 0.14
N SER A 34 15.57 -46.96 0.19
CA SER A 34 15.73 -46.03 -0.93
C SER A 34 16.35 -46.70 -2.16
N TRP A 35 17.37 -47.54 -1.95
CA TRP A 35 18.05 -48.29 -3.00
C TRP A 35 17.16 -49.36 -3.63
N VAL A 36 16.45 -50.14 -2.81
CA VAL A 36 15.48 -51.14 -3.28
C VAL A 36 14.32 -50.48 -4.01
N SER A 37 13.79 -49.38 -3.49
CA SER A 37 12.78 -48.56 -4.17
C SER A 37 13.27 -48.03 -5.50
N TYR A 38 14.53 -47.57 -5.60
CA TYR A 38 15.14 -47.14 -6.85
C TYR A 38 15.31 -48.29 -7.87
N LEU A 39 15.71 -49.48 -7.41
CA LEU A 39 15.85 -50.63 -8.31
C LEU A 39 14.53 -51.10 -8.90
N ASN A 40 13.45 -51.01 -8.11
CA ASN A 40 12.08 -51.35 -8.50
C ASN A 40 11.32 -50.18 -9.17
N ASP A 41 11.98 -49.04 -9.35
CA ASP A 41 11.38 -47.86 -9.94
C ASP A 41 11.22 -48.03 -11.47
N PRO A 42 9.98 -48.06 -11.98
CA PRO A 42 9.73 -48.24 -13.41
C PRO A 42 10.22 -47.06 -14.26
N LEU A 43 10.48 -45.89 -13.66
CA LEU A 43 10.98 -44.70 -14.33
C LEU A 43 12.51 -44.54 -14.19
N ARG A 44 13.23 -45.56 -13.67
CA ARG A 44 14.68 -45.49 -13.44
C ARG A 44 15.51 -45.25 -14.70
N SER A 45 15.02 -45.68 -15.86
CA SER A 45 15.68 -45.53 -17.16
C SER A 45 15.59 -44.11 -17.72
N ILE A 46 14.64 -43.30 -17.22
CA ILE A 46 14.42 -41.95 -17.70
C ILE A 46 15.42 -41.01 -17.00
N PRO A 47 16.29 -40.31 -17.76
CA PRO A 47 17.27 -39.39 -17.20
C PRO A 47 16.60 -38.13 -16.65
N GLY A 48 17.30 -37.41 -15.78
CA GLY A 48 16.80 -36.17 -15.19
C GLY A 48 17.69 -35.65 -14.06
N PRO A 49 17.37 -34.48 -13.48
CA PRO A 49 18.09 -33.95 -12.32
C PRO A 49 18.17 -34.96 -11.18
N PHE A 50 19.32 -35.05 -10.51
CA PHE A 50 19.52 -36.02 -9.43
C PHE A 50 18.47 -35.88 -8.31
N TRP A 51 18.23 -34.65 -7.85
CA TRP A 51 17.27 -34.36 -6.77
C TRP A 51 15.80 -34.58 -7.16
N ALA A 52 15.48 -34.53 -8.46
CA ALA A 52 14.13 -34.79 -8.95
C ALA A 52 13.67 -36.24 -8.71
N ARG A 53 14.60 -37.17 -8.50
CA ARG A 53 14.28 -38.58 -8.23
C ARG A 53 13.71 -38.81 -6.82
N TRP A 54 14.00 -37.89 -5.90
CA TRP A 54 13.72 -38.07 -4.47
C TRP A 54 12.52 -37.26 -3.98
N GLY A 55 12.09 -36.25 -4.73
CA GLY A 55 10.92 -35.44 -4.38
C GLY A 55 10.71 -34.25 -5.33
N PRO A 56 9.64 -33.47 -5.11
CA PRO A 56 9.31 -32.31 -5.95
C PRO A 56 10.16 -31.07 -5.63
N ALA A 57 11.12 -31.14 -4.70
CA ALA A 57 11.90 -29.99 -4.24
C ALA A 57 12.61 -29.25 -5.39
N TRP A 58 13.11 -29.99 -6.38
CA TRP A 58 13.70 -29.41 -7.59
C TRP A 58 12.67 -28.59 -8.38
N LEU A 59 11.46 -29.13 -8.59
CA LEU A 59 10.37 -28.42 -9.26
C LEU A 59 9.94 -27.17 -8.48
N VAL A 60 9.76 -27.31 -7.16
CA VAL A 60 9.38 -26.20 -6.27
C VAL A 60 10.40 -25.06 -6.33
N TYR A 61 11.69 -25.38 -6.30
CA TYR A 61 12.76 -24.38 -6.33
C TYR A 61 12.71 -23.54 -7.61
N TRP A 62 12.72 -24.18 -8.78
CA TRP A 62 12.72 -23.45 -10.07
C TRP A 62 11.39 -22.79 -10.40
N ALA A 63 10.27 -23.34 -9.92
CA ALA A 63 8.96 -22.71 -10.06
C ALA A 63 8.85 -21.45 -9.19
N ARG A 64 9.44 -21.46 -7.99
CA ARG A 64 9.47 -20.29 -7.09
C ARG A 64 10.43 -19.20 -7.58
N ASP A 65 11.57 -19.60 -8.16
CA ASP A 65 12.53 -18.69 -8.79
C ASP A 65 11.94 -17.99 -10.03
N GLY A 66 11.02 -18.64 -10.73
CA GLY A 66 10.36 -18.10 -11.92
C GLY A 66 11.07 -18.43 -13.23
N SER A 67 12.17 -19.18 -13.20
CA SER A 67 12.98 -19.54 -14.39
C SER A 67 12.71 -20.96 -14.93
N MET A 68 11.61 -21.60 -14.49
CA MET A 68 11.25 -22.97 -14.86
C MET A 68 11.23 -23.22 -16.38
N HIS A 69 10.77 -22.26 -17.17
CA HIS A 69 10.68 -22.37 -18.63
C HIS A 69 12.05 -22.56 -19.28
N ARG A 70 13.02 -21.72 -18.92
CA ARG A 70 14.42 -21.85 -19.38
C ARG A 70 15.07 -23.09 -18.82
N LYS A 71 14.85 -23.39 -17.54
CA LYS A 71 15.44 -24.58 -16.92
C LYS A 71 14.96 -25.87 -17.57
N MET A 72 13.71 -25.94 -18.00
CA MET A 72 13.18 -27.11 -18.69
C MET A 72 13.82 -27.29 -20.07
N ILE A 73 14.10 -26.21 -20.80
CA ILE A 73 14.88 -26.25 -22.05
C ILE A 73 16.26 -26.86 -21.77
N ASP A 74 17.02 -26.33 -20.78
CA ASP A 74 18.34 -26.87 -20.40
C ASP A 74 18.28 -28.37 -20.10
N MET A 75 17.23 -28.83 -19.42
CA MET A 75 17.11 -30.24 -19.02
C MET A 75 16.85 -31.13 -20.23
N HIS A 76 16.03 -30.70 -21.18
CA HIS A 76 15.78 -31.45 -22.41
C HIS A 76 16.99 -31.43 -23.36
N GLU A 77 17.73 -30.33 -23.42
CA GLU A 77 19.02 -30.29 -24.14
C GLU A 77 20.03 -31.26 -23.53
N LYS A 78 20.10 -31.36 -22.20
CA LYS A 78 21.06 -32.22 -21.50
C LYS A 78 20.68 -33.70 -21.50
N TYR A 79 19.41 -34.02 -21.28
CA TYR A 79 18.96 -35.39 -21.00
C TYR A 79 18.15 -36.01 -22.14
N GLY A 80 17.72 -35.22 -23.14
CA GLY A 80 17.04 -35.69 -24.34
C GLY A 80 15.51 -35.52 -24.31
N LYS A 81 14.82 -36.38 -25.06
CA LYS A 81 13.37 -36.22 -25.33
C LYS A 81 12.47 -36.42 -24.11
N LEU A 82 12.90 -37.25 -23.17
CA LEU A 82 12.20 -37.54 -21.92
C LEU A 82 13.07 -37.15 -20.73
N VAL A 83 12.49 -36.37 -19.83
CA VAL A 83 13.16 -35.89 -18.62
C VAL A 83 12.30 -36.21 -17.40
N ARG A 84 12.87 -36.91 -16.43
CA ARG A 84 12.24 -37.14 -15.14
C ARG A 84 12.40 -35.93 -14.23
N THR A 85 11.30 -35.27 -13.88
CA THR A 85 11.28 -34.00 -13.12
C THR A 85 10.78 -34.16 -11.68
N ALA A 86 10.15 -35.29 -11.35
CA ALA A 86 9.81 -35.70 -9.99
C ALA A 86 9.88 -37.24 -9.86
N PRO A 87 9.69 -37.83 -8.66
CA PRO A 87 9.70 -39.28 -8.50
C PRO A 87 8.66 -39.98 -9.39
N ASN A 88 7.51 -39.36 -9.62
CA ASN A 88 6.44 -39.84 -10.49
C ASN A 88 6.04 -38.81 -11.57
N GLU A 89 6.97 -37.95 -12.01
CA GLU A 89 6.70 -36.98 -13.08
C GLU A 89 7.76 -37.03 -14.19
N VAL A 90 7.27 -37.03 -15.44
CA VAL A 90 8.06 -37.04 -16.67
C VAL A 90 7.62 -35.90 -17.58
N SER A 91 8.58 -35.12 -18.08
CA SER A 91 8.38 -34.15 -19.14
C SER A 91 8.85 -34.71 -20.48
N PHE A 92 8.10 -34.43 -21.54
CA PHE A 92 8.43 -34.83 -22.91
C PHE A 92 8.52 -33.61 -23.84
N SER A 93 9.42 -33.66 -24.82
CA SER A 93 9.62 -32.59 -25.81
C SER A 93 9.05 -32.88 -27.20
N ASN A 94 8.83 -34.15 -27.55
CA ASN A 94 8.38 -34.53 -28.89
C ASN A 94 6.89 -34.19 -29.11
N PRO A 95 6.55 -33.32 -30.08
CA PRO A 95 5.18 -32.87 -30.32
C PRO A 95 4.21 -33.97 -30.80
N GLU A 96 4.71 -35.10 -31.31
CA GLU A 96 3.86 -36.21 -31.77
C GLU A 96 2.98 -36.78 -30.64
N TYR A 97 3.47 -36.73 -29.41
CA TYR A 97 2.76 -37.21 -28.21
C TYR A 97 1.76 -36.21 -27.64
N LEU A 98 1.70 -34.97 -28.16
CA LEU A 98 0.68 -34.01 -27.71
C LEU A 98 -0.73 -34.54 -27.97
N LYS A 99 -0.96 -35.18 -29.12
CA LYS A 99 -2.26 -35.78 -29.44
C LYS A 99 -2.58 -36.98 -28.55
N VAL A 100 -1.57 -37.73 -28.11
CA VAL A 100 -1.74 -38.88 -27.21
C VAL A 100 -2.12 -38.42 -25.81
N VAL A 101 -1.37 -37.47 -25.24
CA VAL A 101 -1.52 -37.03 -23.84
C VAL A 101 -2.65 -36.02 -23.64
N TYR A 102 -2.91 -35.16 -24.64
CA TYR A 102 -3.88 -34.07 -24.52
C TYR A 102 -5.08 -34.20 -25.46
N GLY A 103 -5.11 -35.20 -26.34
CA GLY A 103 -6.12 -35.36 -27.40
C GLY A 103 -7.56 -35.47 -26.86
N ALA A 104 -8.53 -35.17 -27.72
CA ALA A 104 -9.93 -35.38 -27.37
C ALA A 104 -10.21 -36.88 -27.15
N GLY A 105 -10.82 -37.23 -26.01
CA GLY A 105 -11.08 -38.62 -25.64
C GLY A 105 -9.88 -39.37 -25.07
N SER A 106 -8.78 -38.69 -24.74
CA SER A 106 -7.69 -39.28 -23.98
C SER A 106 -8.12 -39.56 -22.54
N ASP A 107 -7.83 -40.74 -21.98
CA ASP A 107 -8.13 -41.08 -20.58
C ASP A 107 -7.23 -40.34 -19.54
N PHE A 108 -6.47 -39.34 -20.00
CA PHE A 108 -5.55 -38.55 -19.20
C PHE A 108 -6.30 -37.41 -18.49
N TYR A 109 -6.16 -37.33 -17.17
CA TYR A 109 -6.74 -36.25 -16.37
C TYR A 109 -5.68 -35.30 -15.81
N LYS A 110 -6.08 -34.09 -15.43
CA LYS A 110 -5.14 -33.09 -14.89
C LYS A 110 -4.49 -33.57 -13.59
N SER A 111 -3.19 -33.33 -13.46
CA SER A 111 -2.42 -33.66 -12.26
C SER A 111 -2.93 -32.92 -11.02
N ASP A 112 -2.44 -33.34 -9.85
CA ASP A 112 -2.83 -32.70 -8.58
C ASP A 112 -2.35 -31.24 -8.47
N TRP A 113 -1.42 -30.83 -9.33
CA TRP A 113 -0.99 -29.42 -9.47
C TRP A 113 -2.16 -28.47 -9.72
N TYR A 114 -3.20 -28.91 -10.43
CA TYR A 114 -4.39 -28.10 -10.71
C TYR A 114 -5.34 -27.97 -9.51
N SER A 115 -5.19 -28.79 -8.46
CA SER A 115 -6.07 -28.75 -7.29
C SER A 115 -5.95 -27.43 -6.51
N VAL A 116 -4.74 -26.86 -6.42
CA VAL A 116 -4.50 -25.58 -5.73
C VAL A 116 -5.15 -24.42 -6.49
N TRP A 117 -5.25 -24.56 -7.81
CA TRP A 117 -5.94 -23.60 -8.67
C TRP A 117 -7.43 -23.68 -8.44
N GLN A 118 -8.05 -24.86 -8.48
CA GLN A 118 -9.48 -25.05 -8.22
C GLN A 118 -9.88 -24.66 -6.78
N GLY A 119 -9.04 -25.01 -5.81
CA GLY A 119 -9.32 -24.80 -4.39
C GLY A 119 -10.60 -25.53 -3.96
N ARG A 120 -11.50 -24.81 -3.28
CA ARG A 120 -12.81 -25.33 -2.84
C ARG A 120 -13.96 -25.00 -3.80
N ARG A 121 -13.68 -24.42 -4.97
CA ARG A 121 -14.74 -24.03 -5.91
C ARG A 121 -15.38 -25.27 -6.53
N LYS A 122 -16.71 -25.32 -6.49
CA LYS A 122 -17.52 -26.34 -7.15
C LYS A 122 -17.49 -26.20 -8.68
N TRP A 123 -17.23 -24.99 -9.17
CA TRP A 123 -17.18 -24.67 -10.59
C TRP A 123 -15.87 -23.94 -10.91
N ASP A 124 -15.03 -24.51 -11.78
CA ASP A 124 -13.79 -23.90 -12.27
C ASP A 124 -13.33 -24.60 -13.56
N LEU A 125 -13.54 -23.96 -14.71
CA LEU A 125 -13.16 -24.55 -16.00
C LEU A 125 -11.65 -24.78 -16.14
N PHE A 126 -10.82 -23.97 -15.48
CA PHE A 126 -9.37 -24.08 -15.54
C PHE A 126 -8.84 -25.15 -14.58
N GLY A 127 -9.29 -25.16 -13.32
CA GLY A 127 -8.81 -26.09 -12.29
C GLY A 127 -9.40 -27.50 -12.39
N GLU A 128 -10.59 -27.66 -12.96
CA GLU A 128 -11.35 -28.92 -12.92
C GLU A 128 -10.57 -30.11 -13.50
N ARG A 129 -10.33 -31.13 -12.68
CA ARG A 129 -9.50 -32.28 -13.04
C ARG A 129 -10.28 -33.36 -13.77
N SER A 130 -11.53 -33.60 -13.40
CA SER A 130 -12.41 -34.57 -14.04
C SER A 130 -12.75 -34.13 -15.46
N GLU A 131 -12.50 -35.00 -16.44
CA GLU A 131 -12.83 -34.68 -17.83
C GLU A 131 -14.34 -34.62 -18.04
N ALA A 132 -15.11 -35.47 -17.37
CA ALA A 132 -16.57 -35.47 -17.48
C ALA A 132 -17.18 -34.16 -16.98
N ILE A 133 -16.75 -33.68 -15.80
CA ILE A 133 -17.23 -32.42 -15.22
C ILE A 133 -16.78 -31.24 -16.10
N HIS A 134 -15.50 -31.20 -16.47
CA HIS A 134 -15.00 -30.14 -17.35
C HIS A 134 -15.73 -30.10 -18.70
N ARG A 135 -16.03 -31.26 -19.31
CA ARG A 135 -16.76 -31.35 -20.58
C ARG A 135 -18.17 -30.79 -20.42
N ALA A 136 -18.85 -31.12 -19.32
CA ALA A 136 -20.18 -30.58 -19.01
C ALA A 136 -20.13 -29.05 -18.83
N GLN A 137 -19.19 -28.54 -18.03
CA GLN A 137 -18.99 -27.10 -17.81
C GLN A 137 -18.65 -26.36 -19.12
N ARG A 138 -17.70 -26.88 -19.91
CA ARG A 138 -17.28 -26.28 -21.18
C ARG A 138 -18.42 -26.19 -22.19
N ARG A 139 -19.29 -27.20 -22.23
CA ARG A 139 -20.45 -27.22 -23.13
C ARG A 139 -21.42 -26.08 -22.86
N LEU A 140 -21.52 -25.59 -21.62
CA LEU A 140 -22.39 -24.46 -21.27
C LEU A 140 -21.91 -23.16 -21.90
N VAL A 141 -20.59 -22.93 -21.93
CA VAL A 141 -20.01 -21.62 -22.27
C VAL A 141 -19.29 -21.56 -23.63
N SER A 142 -18.95 -22.69 -24.24
CA SER A 142 -18.10 -22.73 -25.45
C SER A 142 -18.59 -21.89 -26.64
N GLN A 143 -19.91 -21.77 -26.83
CA GLN A 143 -20.48 -21.01 -27.95
C GLN A 143 -20.17 -19.51 -27.85
N ILE A 144 -20.10 -18.98 -26.63
CA ILE A 144 -19.76 -17.59 -26.34
C ILE A 144 -18.36 -17.27 -26.88
N TYR A 145 -17.42 -18.22 -26.78
CA TYR A 145 -16.02 -18.04 -27.23
C TYR A 145 -15.76 -18.48 -28.67
N SER A 146 -16.81 -18.76 -29.45
CA SER A 146 -16.67 -19.11 -30.87
C SER A 146 -16.16 -17.90 -31.68
N LEU A 147 -15.43 -18.15 -32.77
CA LEU A 147 -14.93 -17.09 -33.65
C LEU A 147 -16.06 -16.20 -34.18
N SER A 148 -17.18 -16.81 -34.56
CA SER A 148 -18.38 -16.09 -35.04
C SER A 148 -18.96 -15.13 -34.01
N ASN A 149 -18.85 -15.46 -32.72
CA ASN A 149 -19.33 -14.61 -31.66
C ASN A 149 -18.31 -13.52 -31.30
N MET A 150 -17.02 -13.89 -31.23
CA MET A 150 -15.94 -12.94 -30.96
C MET A 150 -15.87 -11.82 -31.98
N LYS A 151 -16.14 -12.12 -33.26
CA LYS A 151 -16.24 -11.10 -34.30
C LYS A 151 -17.30 -10.01 -34.01
N LYS A 152 -18.38 -10.34 -33.29
CA LYS A 152 -19.39 -9.35 -32.90
C LYS A 152 -18.90 -8.41 -31.79
N LEU A 153 -17.89 -8.83 -31.04
CA LEU A 153 -17.31 -8.06 -29.95
C LEU A 153 -16.17 -7.13 -30.41
N GLU A 154 -15.91 -7.11 -31.71
CA GLU A 154 -14.89 -6.29 -32.34
C GLU A 154 -14.96 -4.79 -31.97
N PRO A 155 -16.15 -4.14 -31.90
CA PRO A 155 -16.26 -2.73 -31.51
C PRO A 155 -15.79 -2.44 -30.08
N TYR A 156 -15.91 -3.39 -29.14
CA TYR A 156 -15.43 -3.20 -27.76
C TYR A 156 -13.91 -3.16 -27.70
N VAL A 157 -13.24 -3.92 -28.56
CA VAL A 157 -11.77 -3.88 -28.72
C VAL A 157 -11.32 -2.57 -29.37
N ASP A 158 -12.11 -2.02 -30.29
CA ASP A 158 -11.83 -0.72 -30.93
C ASP A 158 -11.76 0.42 -29.92
N THR A 159 -12.66 0.45 -28.94
CA THR A 159 -12.68 1.47 -27.88
C THR A 159 -11.35 1.51 -27.13
N ALA A 160 -10.91 0.37 -26.59
CA ALA A 160 -9.67 0.28 -25.83
C ALA A 160 -8.42 0.50 -26.71
N THR A 161 -8.44 0.02 -27.97
CA THR A 161 -7.31 0.21 -28.90
C THR A 161 -7.16 1.66 -29.30
N THR A 162 -8.26 2.36 -29.56
CA THR A 162 -8.26 3.80 -29.87
C THR A 162 -7.70 4.59 -28.69
N MET A 163 -8.15 4.29 -27.46
CA MET A 163 -7.63 4.94 -26.26
C MET A 163 -6.12 4.70 -26.07
N PHE A 164 -5.67 3.46 -26.28
CA PHE A 164 -4.26 3.09 -26.21
C PHE A 164 -3.42 3.88 -27.21
N LEU A 165 -3.80 3.90 -28.50
CA LEU A 165 -3.07 4.64 -29.53
C LEU A 165 -3.07 6.16 -29.24
N ASN A 166 -4.17 6.72 -28.75
CA ASN A 166 -4.22 8.13 -28.35
C ASN A 166 -3.24 8.44 -27.21
N LYS A 167 -3.20 7.59 -26.17
CA LYS A 167 -2.23 7.73 -25.08
C LYS A 167 -0.79 7.64 -25.59
N LEU A 168 -0.49 6.69 -26.49
CA LEU A 168 0.83 6.60 -27.12
C LEU A 168 1.18 7.87 -27.91
N LYS A 169 0.20 8.45 -28.63
CA LYS A 169 0.39 9.69 -29.37
C LYS A 169 0.74 10.87 -28.46
N ASP A 170 0.09 10.98 -27.32
CA ASP A 170 0.36 12.04 -26.33
C ASP A 170 1.77 11.90 -25.70
N MET A 171 2.32 10.69 -25.72
CA MET A 171 3.66 10.37 -25.20
C MET A 171 4.72 10.22 -26.29
N ALA A 172 4.37 10.49 -27.55
CA ALA A 172 5.28 10.32 -28.67
C ALA A 172 6.61 11.07 -28.45
N GLY A 173 7.72 10.40 -28.73
CA GLY A 173 9.08 10.93 -28.52
C GLY A 173 9.64 10.75 -27.10
N LYS A 174 8.89 10.14 -26.16
CA LYS A 174 9.39 9.79 -24.81
C LYS A 174 9.76 8.31 -24.72
N GLU A 175 10.62 7.97 -23.77
CA GLU A 175 10.90 6.58 -23.42
C GLU A 175 9.68 5.95 -22.72
N MET A 176 9.33 4.73 -23.12
CA MET A 176 8.11 4.07 -22.65
C MET A 176 8.34 2.60 -22.36
N ASN A 177 7.75 2.13 -21.25
CA ASN A 177 7.69 0.71 -20.93
C ASN A 177 6.51 0.06 -21.67
N MET A 178 6.76 -0.44 -22.88
CA MET A 178 5.71 -1.05 -23.70
C MET A 178 5.09 -2.31 -23.08
N THR A 179 5.80 -3.01 -22.20
CA THR A 179 5.25 -4.15 -21.46
C THR A 179 4.16 -3.71 -20.48
N LYS A 180 4.40 -2.62 -19.73
CA LYS A 180 3.39 -2.01 -18.84
C LYS A 180 2.16 -1.60 -19.66
N TRP A 181 2.38 -0.90 -20.77
CA TRP A 181 1.31 -0.41 -21.63
C TRP A 181 0.50 -1.55 -22.28
N ALA A 182 1.15 -2.63 -22.71
CA ALA A 182 0.47 -3.83 -23.19
C ALA A 182 -0.37 -4.50 -22.09
N GLN A 183 0.06 -4.44 -20.83
CA GLN A 183 -0.71 -4.93 -19.69
C GLN A 183 -1.94 -4.06 -19.43
N LEU A 184 -1.79 -2.73 -19.32
CA LEU A 184 -2.91 -1.80 -19.17
C LEU A 184 -3.96 -2.01 -20.29
N TYR A 185 -3.50 -2.16 -21.53
CA TYR A 185 -4.35 -2.44 -22.68
C TYR A 185 -5.15 -3.74 -22.53
N ALA A 186 -4.48 -4.86 -22.26
CA ALA A 186 -5.15 -6.16 -22.17
C ALA A 186 -6.19 -6.21 -21.04
N PHE A 187 -5.95 -5.52 -19.91
CA PHE A 187 -6.94 -5.40 -18.85
C PHE A 187 -8.18 -4.63 -19.30
N ASP A 188 -7.99 -3.46 -19.92
CA ASP A 188 -9.11 -2.64 -20.36
C ASP A 188 -9.91 -3.27 -21.50
N VAL A 189 -9.25 -4.01 -22.41
CA VAL A 189 -9.97 -4.80 -23.43
C VAL A 189 -10.84 -5.87 -22.78
N ILE A 190 -10.34 -6.61 -21.79
CA ILE A 190 -11.15 -7.61 -21.09
C ILE A 190 -12.31 -6.96 -20.33
N GLY A 191 -12.11 -5.77 -19.78
CA GLY A 191 -13.18 -4.94 -19.23
C GLY A 191 -14.26 -4.66 -20.27
N GLU A 192 -13.88 -4.11 -21.42
CA GLU A 192 -14.78 -3.76 -22.53
C GLU A 192 -15.51 -4.98 -23.09
N VAL A 193 -14.80 -6.07 -23.39
CA VAL A 193 -15.39 -7.29 -23.97
C VAL A 193 -16.32 -8.01 -22.97
N THR A 194 -16.01 -7.96 -21.67
CA THR A 194 -16.79 -8.67 -20.66
C THR A 194 -17.96 -7.87 -20.13
N PHE A 195 -17.79 -6.55 -19.98
CA PHE A 195 -18.73 -5.68 -19.29
C PHE A 195 -19.19 -4.48 -20.10
N SER A 196 -18.74 -4.28 -21.34
CA SER A 196 -18.96 -3.04 -22.11
C SER A 196 -18.47 -1.80 -21.36
N LYS A 197 -17.34 -1.91 -20.64
CA LYS A 197 -16.70 -0.81 -19.90
C LYS A 197 -15.23 -1.15 -19.59
N THR A 198 -14.30 -0.25 -19.88
CA THR A 198 -12.92 -0.31 -19.41
C THR A 198 -12.84 -0.31 -17.88
N PHE A 199 -11.76 -0.86 -17.33
CA PHE A 199 -11.47 -0.72 -15.91
C PHE A 199 -10.79 0.63 -15.59
N GLY A 200 -10.29 1.34 -16.61
CA GLY A 200 -9.70 2.66 -16.51
C GLY A 200 -8.18 2.66 -16.46
N PHE A 201 -7.54 1.50 -16.62
CA PHE A 201 -6.08 1.35 -16.52
C PHE A 201 -5.32 2.22 -17.55
N LEU A 202 -5.81 2.27 -18.79
CA LEU A 202 -5.22 3.11 -19.85
C LEU A 202 -5.40 4.60 -19.56
N GLU A 203 -6.53 4.98 -18.96
CA GLU A 203 -6.82 6.38 -18.63
C GLU A 203 -5.86 6.89 -17.56
N ALA A 204 -5.71 6.13 -16.46
CA ALA A 204 -4.80 6.46 -15.37
C ALA A 204 -3.31 6.27 -15.75
N GLY A 205 -3.01 5.35 -16.66
CA GLY A 205 -1.63 5.02 -17.03
C GLY A 205 -0.88 4.22 -15.97
N GLU A 206 -1.57 3.61 -15.01
CA GLU A 206 -1.00 2.86 -13.88
C GLU A 206 -1.89 1.71 -13.38
N ASP A 207 -1.35 0.86 -12.49
CA ASP A 207 -2.07 -0.27 -11.88
C ASP A 207 -3.05 0.22 -10.81
N ILE A 208 -4.27 0.55 -11.24
CA ILE A 208 -5.33 1.00 -10.35
C ILE A 208 -5.74 -0.15 -9.42
N HIS A 209 -5.80 0.12 -8.11
CA HIS A 209 -6.23 -0.82 -7.07
C HIS A 209 -5.35 -2.09 -6.91
N GLY A 210 -4.11 -2.10 -7.45
CA GLY A 210 -3.16 -3.19 -7.27
C GLY A 210 -3.55 -4.52 -7.94
N ALA A 211 -4.32 -4.45 -9.03
CA ALA A 211 -4.83 -5.63 -9.74
C ALA A 211 -3.69 -6.46 -10.37
N PHE A 212 -2.66 -5.81 -10.91
CA PHE A 212 -1.52 -6.50 -11.53
C PHE A 212 -0.74 -7.23 -10.45
N THR A 213 -0.50 -6.55 -9.33
CA THR A 213 0.18 -7.11 -8.16
C THR A 213 -0.57 -8.32 -7.59
N LEU A 214 -1.90 -8.27 -7.52
CA LEU A 214 -2.72 -9.39 -7.07
C LEU A 214 -2.59 -10.62 -8.00
N ILE A 215 -2.62 -10.40 -9.31
CA ILE A 215 -2.54 -11.46 -10.32
C ILE A 215 -1.14 -12.08 -10.35
N ASP A 216 -0.08 -11.26 -10.39
CA ASP A 216 1.32 -11.72 -10.37
C ASP A 216 1.63 -12.55 -9.12
N ASN A 217 1.24 -12.06 -7.94
CA ASN A 217 1.41 -12.81 -6.69
C ASN A 217 0.64 -14.13 -6.68
N SER A 218 -0.56 -14.15 -7.26
CA SER A 218 -1.36 -15.37 -7.39
C SER A 218 -0.69 -16.38 -8.32
N LEU A 219 -0.21 -15.96 -9.49
CA LEU A 219 0.45 -16.80 -10.49
C LEU A 219 1.76 -17.37 -9.96
N ARG A 220 2.64 -16.53 -9.42
CA ARG A 220 3.93 -16.93 -8.83
C ARG A 220 3.73 -17.91 -7.68
N SER A 221 2.79 -17.62 -6.78
CA SER A 221 2.50 -18.51 -5.66
C SER A 221 1.96 -19.86 -6.14
N ALA A 222 1.02 -19.87 -7.07
CA ALA A 222 0.39 -21.09 -7.54
C ALA A 222 1.36 -22.00 -8.32
N ALA A 223 2.32 -21.42 -9.04
CA ALA A 223 3.33 -22.14 -9.81
C ALA A 223 4.10 -23.17 -8.97
N TRP A 224 4.60 -22.76 -7.79
CA TRP A 224 5.37 -23.63 -6.90
C TRP A 224 4.49 -24.41 -5.92
N VAL A 225 3.42 -23.78 -5.39
CA VAL A 225 2.50 -24.43 -4.44
C VAL A 225 1.79 -25.62 -5.08
N GLY A 226 1.52 -25.57 -6.39
CA GLY A 226 0.93 -26.69 -7.12
C GLY A 226 1.78 -27.97 -7.08
N TYR A 227 3.10 -27.89 -6.91
CA TYR A 227 3.94 -29.08 -6.74
C TYR A 227 3.94 -29.65 -5.31
N VAL A 228 3.40 -28.90 -4.34
CA VAL A 228 3.23 -29.31 -2.95
C VAL A 228 1.83 -28.95 -2.42
N PRO A 229 0.74 -29.54 -2.97
CA PRO A 229 -0.63 -29.16 -2.60
C PRO A 229 -0.97 -29.31 -1.11
N TRP A 230 -0.26 -30.18 -0.40
CA TRP A 230 -0.42 -30.31 1.06
C TRP A 230 -0.10 -29.00 1.81
N VAL A 231 0.84 -28.18 1.31
CA VAL A 231 1.14 -26.85 1.86
C VAL A 231 -0.05 -25.92 1.70
N TYR A 232 -0.70 -25.95 0.53
CA TYR A 232 -1.92 -25.19 0.29
C TYR A 232 -3.03 -25.59 1.26
N TRP A 233 -3.31 -26.90 1.39
CA TRP A 233 -4.37 -27.37 2.28
C TRP A 233 -4.08 -27.13 3.75
N ALA A 234 -2.81 -27.25 4.17
CA ALA A 234 -2.37 -26.87 5.51
C ALA A 234 -2.59 -25.37 5.77
N ASN A 235 -2.18 -24.49 4.84
CA ASN A 235 -2.43 -23.06 4.94
C ASN A 235 -3.93 -22.76 5.01
N VAL A 236 -4.76 -23.35 4.16
CA VAL A 236 -6.22 -23.18 4.21
C VAL A 236 -6.81 -23.65 5.54
N ARG A 237 -6.31 -24.75 6.12
CA ARG A 237 -6.80 -25.28 7.39
C ARG A 237 -6.40 -24.42 8.59
N LEU A 238 -5.22 -23.79 8.53
CA LEU A 238 -4.63 -22.97 9.59
C LEU A 238 -4.91 -21.47 9.44
N ALA A 239 -5.34 -21.01 8.26
CA ALA A 239 -5.59 -19.60 7.94
C ALA A 239 -6.48 -18.86 8.97
N PRO A 240 -7.52 -19.47 9.59
CA PRO A 240 -8.29 -18.83 10.65
C PRO A 240 -7.47 -18.46 11.90
N ILE A 241 -6.30 -19.05 12.10
CA ILE A 241 -5.44 -18.86 13.28
C ILE A 241 -4.22 -18.00 12.94
N ILE A 242 -3.53 -18.28 11.82
CA ILE A 242 -2.23 -17.67 11.50
C ILE A 242 -2.28 -16.64 10.35
N GLY A 243 -3.48 -16.36 9.84
CA GLY A 243 -3.72 -15.58 8.63
C GLY A 243 -3.31 -16.32 7.36
N ASN A 244 -3.64 -15.76 6.19
CA ASN A 244 -3.20 -16.31 4.92
C ASN A 244 -1.74 -15.94 4.62
N ARG A 245 -0.91 -16.94 4.30
CA ARG A 245 0.49 -16.74 3.89
C ARG A 245 0.79 -17.09 2.43
N LEU A 246 -0.22 -17.48 1.65
CA LEU A 246 -0.06 -17.89 0.25
C LEU A 246 -0.79 -16.96 -0.71
N GLY A 247 -0.06 -16.44 -1.70
CA GLY A 247 -0.59 -15.56 -2.74
C GLY A 247 -1.67 -16.22 -3.63
N VAL A 248 -1.63 -17.55 -3.81
CA VAL A 248 -2.61 -18.30 -4.63
C VAL A 248 -4.05 -18.14 -4.15
N LEU A 249 -4.27 -17.80 -2.86
CA LEU A 249 -5.61 -17.50 -2.34
C LEU A 249 -6.14 -16.13 -2.81
N GLY A 250 -5.31 -15.26 -3.37
CA GLY A 250 -5.73 -14.03 -4.04
C GLY A 250 -6.69 -14.29 -5.21
N ARG A 251 -6.49 -15.39 -5.95
CA ARG A 251 -7.45 -15.86 -6.97
C ARG A 251 -8.81 -16.27 -6.38
N GLN A 252 -8.85 -16.68 -5.12
CA GLN A 252 -10.06 -17.18 -4.47
C GLN A 252 -10.85 -16.08 -3.78
N ASN A 253 -10.18 -15.03 -3.31
CA ASN A 253 -10.84 -13.94 -2.59
C ASN A 253 -10.87 -12.68 -3.46
N GLY A 254 -9.72 -12.07 -3.72
CA GLY A 254 -9.62 -10.76 -4.37
C GLY A 254 -10.23 -10.72 -5.78
N LEU A 255 -9.91 -11.68 -6.63
CA LEU A 255 -10.45 -11.70 -8.00
C LEU A 255 -11.95 -12.02 -8.07
N LEU A 256 -12.47 -12.84 -7.15
CA LEU A 256 -13.91 -13.08 -7.07
C LEU A 256 -14.65 -11.85 -6.56
N ILE A 257 -14.07 -11.11 -5.61
CA ILE A 257 -14.64 -9.84 -5.13
C ILE A 257 -14.66 -8.80 -6.26
N LEU A 258 -13.55 -8.67 -7.01
CA LEU A 258 -13.48 -7.78 -8.16
C LEU A 258 -14.53 -8.14 -9.22
N ALA A 259 -14.64 -9.43 -9.55
CA ALA A 259 -15.66 -9.92 -10.49
C ALA A 259 -17.09 -9.67 -9.99
N ALA A 260 -17.36 -9.93 -8.71
CA ALA A 260 -18.67 -9.70 -8.11
C ALA A 260 -19.05 -8.20 -8.12
N LYS A 261 -18.09 -7.32 -7.81
CA LYS A 261 -18.26 -5.86 -7.91
C LYS A 261 -18.58 -5.45 -9.35
N ALA A 262 -17.78 -5.90 -10.32
CA ALA A 262 -18.00 -5.59 -11.74
C ALA A 262 -19.35 -6.11 -12.26
N ILE A 263 -19.77 -7.32 -11.86
CA ILE A 263 -21.10 -7.86 -12.19
C ILE A 263 -22.20 -6.99 -11.60
N LYS A 264 -22.07 -6.58 -10.34
CA LYS A 264 -23.06 -5.73 -9.65
C LYS A 264 -23.20 -4.39 -10.37
N GLU A 265 -22.09 -3.68 -10.59
CA GLU A 265 -22.08 -2.40 -11.30
C GLU A 265 -22.68 -2.53 -12.70
N ARG A 266 -22.38 -3.62 -13.41
CA ARG A 266 -22.90 -3.88 -14.75
C ARG A 266 -24.40 -4.20 -14.77
N LYS A 267 -24.92 -4.87 -13.73
CA LYS A 267 -26.37 -5.11 -13.54
C LYS A 267 -27.09 -3.80 -13.23
N GLU A 268 -26.53 -2.95 -12.37
CA GLU A 268 -27.10 -1.66 -11.97
C GLU A 268 -27.13 -0.66 -13.13
N ARG A 269 -26.05 -0.60 -13.93
CA ARG A 269 -25.99 0.23 -15.15
C ARG A 269 -26.99 -0.23 -16.20
N GLY A 270 -27.33 -1.52 -16.23
CA GLY A 270 -28.00 -2.14 -17.37
C GLY A 270 -27.14 -2.08 -18.64
N SER A 271 -27.65 -2.64 -19.73
CA SER A 271 -27.14 -2.37 -21.08
C SER A 271 -28.07 -2.88 -22.16
N ASP A 272 -27.94 -2.26 -23.31
CA ASP A 272 -28.45 -2.62 -24.63
C ASP A 272 -27.43 -3.39 -25.50
N HIS A 273 -26.22 -3.61 -24.98
CA HIS A 273 -25.10 -4.24 -25.67
C HIS A 273 -25.12 -5.79 -25.55
N GLN A 274 -24.34 -6.50 -26.38
CA GLN A 274 -24.24 -7.98 -26.34
C GLN A 274 -22.86 -8.45 -25.86
N ASP A 275 -22.40 -7.94 -24.72
CA ASP A 275 -21.14 -8.36 -24.12
C ASP A 275 -21.17 -9.82 -23.61
N VAL A 276 -20.01 -10.31 -23.19
CA VAL A 276 -19.88 -11.69 -22.69
C VAL A 276 -20.74 -11.93 -21.44
N LEU A 277 -20.90 -10.93 -20.55
CA LEU A 277 -21.73 -11.08 -19.36
C LEU A 277 -23.21 -11.21 -19.70
N ASP A 278 -23.71 -10.43 -20.66
CA ASP A 278 -25.09 -10.57 -21.13
C ASP A 278 -25.34 -11.94 -21.77
N GLN A 279 -24.36 -12.48 -22.48
CA GLN A 279 -24.44 -13.84 -23.01
C GLN A 279 -24.42 -14.91 -21.91
N PHE A 280 -23.68 -14.69 -20.81
CA PHE A 280 -23.77 -15.56 -19.64
C PHE A 280 -25.17 -15.52 -19.00
N PHE A 281 -25.80 -14.35 -18.90
CA PHE A 281 -27.18 -14.25 -18.42
C PHE A 281 -28.16 -14.96 -19.35
N GLN A 282 -27.94 -14.94 -20.67
CA GLN A 282 -28.75 -15.71 -21.62
C GLN A 282 -28.60 -17.22 -21.40
N VAL A 283 -27.37 -17.72 -21.21
CA VAL A 283 -27.13 -19.13 -20.89
C VAL A 283 -27.80 -19.53 -19.58
N GLN A 284 -27.71 -18.70 -18.53
CA GLN A 284 -28.37 -18.94 -17.25
C GLN A 284 -29.90 -19.04 -17.39
N LYS A 285 -30.52 -18.19 -18.23
CA LYS A 285 -31.97 -18.25 -18.51
C LYS A 285 -32.37 -19.55 -19.22
N GLU A 286 -31.56 -20.04 -20.15
CA GLU A 286 -31.83 -21.28 -20.88
C GLU A 286 -31.48 -22.55 -20.09
N LYS A 287 -30.48 -22.46 -19.21
CA LYS A 287 -29.87 -23.59 -18.49
C LYS A 287 -29.68 -23.23 -17.02
N PRO A 288 -30.68 -23.52 -16.17
CA PRO A 288 -30.65 -23.18 -14.75
C PRO A 288 -29.47 -23.77 -13.96
N GLU A 289 -28.82 -24.82 -14.48
CA GLU A 289 -27.58 -25.36 -13.89
C GLU A 289 -26.36 -24.41 -13.98
N PHE A 290 -26.45 -23.34 -14.78
CA PHE A 290 -25.44 -22.28 -14.88
C PHE A 290 -25.81 -21.10 -13.98
N ASP A 291 -25.65 -21.29 -12.67
CA ASP A 291 -26.05 -20.33 -11.63
C ASP A 291 -25.11 -19.11 -11.50
N ASP A 292 -25.44 -18.19 -10.59
CA ASP A 292 -24.66 -16.96 -10.34
C ASP A 292 -23.22 -17.24 -9.89
N ILE A 293 -22.96 -18.38 -9.22
CA ILE A 293 -21.62 -18.80 -8.82
C ILE A 293 -20.81 -19.18 -10.07
N CYS A 294 -21.44 -19.87 -11.03
CA CYS A 294 -20.83 -20.19 -12.32
C CYS A 294 -20.47 -18.93 -13.11
N ILE A 295 -21.40 -17.96 -13.17
CA ILE A 295 -21.16 -16.66 -13.83
C ILE A 295 -19.99 -15.94 -13.17
N THR A 296 -20.02 -15.78 -11.84
CA THR A 296 -18.97 -15.08 -11.10
C THR A 296 -17.61 -15.74 -11.31
N SER A 297 -17.55 -17.08 -11.29
CA SER A 297 -16.31 -17.81 -11.54
C SER A 297 -15.81 -17.66 -12.98
N MET A 298 -16.71 -17.56 -13.97
CA MET A 298 -16.32 -17.34 -15.35
C MET A 298 -15.78 -15.93 -15.57
N VAL A 299 -16.47 -14.93 -15.04
CA VAL A 299 -16.05 -13.54 -15.11
C VAL A 299 -14.69 -13.35 -14.46
N ALA A 300 -14.48 -13.88 -13.26
CA ALA A 300 -13.17 -13.85 -12.61
C ALA A 300 -12.10 -14.58 -13.43
N SER A 301 -12.46 -15.67 -14.12
CA SER A 301 -11.54 -16.38 -15.01
C SER A 301 -11.19 -15.57 -16.26
N ASN A 302 -12.13 -14.80 -16.82
CA ASN A 302 -11.87 -13.90 -17.95
C ASN A 302 -10.91 -12.78 -17.57
N ILE A 303 -11.17 -12.11 -16.44
CA ILE A 303 -10.29 -11.07 -15.89
C ILE A 303 -8.90 -11.65 -15.66
N PHE A 304 -8.80 -12.82 -15.02
CA PHE A 304 -7.52 -13.45 -14.70
C PHE A 304 -6.74 -13.92 -15.94
N ALA A 305 -7.36 -14.73 -16.79
CA ALA A 305 -6.67 -15.41 -17.89
C ALA A 305 -6.50 -14.52 -19.12
N GLY A 306 -7.48 -13.65 -19.41
CA GLY A 306 -7.50 -12.82 -20.60
C GLY A 306 -6.56 -11.62 -20.53
N SER A 307 -6.30 -11.09 -19.34
CA SER A 307 -5.44 -9.92 -19.16
C SER A 307 -3.94 -10.27 -19.22
N ASP A 308 -3.47 -11.13 -18.33
CA ASP A 308 -2.04 -11.41 -18.17
C ASP A 308 -1.45 -12.18 -19.36
N SER A 309 -2.13 -13.21 -19.87
CA SER A 309 -1.57 -13.99 -20.98
C SER A 309 -1.52 -13.22 -22.30
N THR A 310 -2.50 -12.34 -22.54
CA THR A 310 -2.52 -11.50 -23.75
C THR A 310 -1.49 -10.38 -23.65
N SER A 311 -1.29 -9.77 -22.48
CA SER A 311 -0.25 -8.75 -22.27
C SER A 311 1.16 -9.29 -22.51
N ILE A 312 1.45 -10.50 -22.04
CA ILE A 312 2.72 -11.20 -22.29
C ILE A 312 2.92 -11.41 -23.80
N THR A 313 1.87 -11.86 -24.47
CA THR A 313 1.91 -12.12 -25.91
C THR A 313 2.15 -10.85 -26.73
N LEU A 314 1.43 -9.76 -26.40
CA LEU A 314 1.62 -8.45 -27.04
C LEU A 314 3.02 -7.90 -26.79
N SER A 315 3.52 -8.02 -25.56
CA SER A 315 4.87 -7.60 -25.19
C SER A 315 5.93 -8.37 -25.98
N ALA A 316 5.78 -9.69 -26.08
CA ALA A 316 6.68 -10.53 -26.86
C ALA A 316 6.64 -10.19 -28.35
N PHE A 317 5.45 -9.97 -28.92
CA PHE A 317 5.29 -9.56 -30.30
C PHE A 317 5.98 -8.23 -30.58
N ILE A 318 5.67 -7.19 -29.79
CA ILE A 318 6.28 -5.86 -29.92
C ILE A 318 7.80 -6.01 -29.83
N TYR A 319 8.31 -6.65 -28.78
CA TYR A 319 9.75 -6.85 -28.54
C TYR A 319 10.45 -7.52 -29.73
N HIS A 320 9.93 -8.66 -30.19
CA HIS A 320 10.57 -9.42 -31.28
C HIS A 320 10.55 -8.67 -32.60
N ILE A 321 9.49 -7.90 -32.89
CA ILE A 321 9.43 -7.07 -34.10
C ILE A 321 10.43 -5.92 -34.01
N ILE A 322 10.44 -5.13 -32.93
CA ILE A 322 11.34 -3.97 -32.82
C ILE A 322 12.81 -4.35 -32.67
N LYS A 323 13.11 -5.52 -32.09
CA LYS A 323 14.48 -6.07 -31.99
C LYS A 323 15.03 -6.52 -33.35
N ASN A 324 14.17 -6.74 -34.34
CA ASN A 324 14.54 -7.24 -35.67
C ASN A 324 14.06 -6.30 -36.78
N PRO A 325 14.81 -5.21 -37.07
CA PRO A 325 14.40 -4.18 -38.02
C PRO A 325 14.03 -4.71 -39.42
N GLN A 326 14.68 -5.79 -39.86
CA GLN A 326 14.38 -6.43 -41.15
C GLN A 326 12.97 -7.03 -41.21
N TYR A 327 12.48 -7.60 -40.10
CA TYR A 327 11.13 -8.15 -40.03
C TYR A 327 10.12 -7.03 -39.79
N ARG A 328 10.47 -6.02 -39.00
CA ARG A 328 9.65 -4.80 -38.83
C ARG A 328 9.38 -4.11 -40.15
N ALA A 329 10.41 -3.87 -40.96
CA ALA A 329 10.25 -3.20 -42.26
C ALA A 329 9.31 -3.95 -43.20
N ARG A 330 9.41 -5.29 -43.26
CA ARG A 330 8.52 -6.12 -44.09
C ARG A 330 7.08 -6.16 -43.55
N LEU A 331 6.92 -6.21 -42.23
CA LEU A 331 5.61 -6.15 -41.58
C LEU A 331 4.91 -4.81 -41.86
N VAL A 332 5.62 -3.69 -41.67
CA VAL A 332 5.09 -2.35 -41.96
C VAL A 332 4.73 -2.22 -43.43
N ALA A 333 5.55 -2.73 -44.35
CA ALA A 333 5.23 -2.70 -45.79
C ALA A 333 3.92 -3.45 -46.13
N GLU A 334 3.68 -4.62 -45.53
CA GLU A 334 2.42 -5.36 -45.69
C GLU A 334 1.23 -4.60 -45.09
N ILE A 335 1.40 -4.01 -43.90
CA ILE A 335 0.38 -3.19 -43.23
C ILE A 335 0.01 -1.97 -44.06
N ASP A 336 0.99 -1.25 -44.61
CA ASP A 336 0.80 -0.08 -45.47
C ASP A 336 0.05 -0.43 -46.76
N GLU A 337 0.37 -1.59 -47.35
CA GLU A 337 -0.36 -2.09 -48.52
C GLU A 337 -1.80 -2.43 -48.17
N ALA A 338 -2.02 -3.14 -47.06
CA ALA A 338 -3.36 -3.48 -46.59
C ALA A 338 -4.19 -2.23 -46.26
N ALA A 339 -3.58 -1.22 -45.64
CA ALA A 339 -4.20 0.08 -45.36
C ALA A 339 -4.66 0.77 -46.65
N LYS A 340 -3.79 0.84 -47.67
CA LYS A 340 -4.11 1.44 -48.98
C LYS A 340 -5.25 0.71 -49.68
N VAL A 341 -5.21 -0.63 -49.71
CA VAL A 341 -6.22 -1.45 -50.40
C VAL A 341 -7.59 -1.33 -49.72
N ASN A 342 -7.63 -1.26 -48.40
CA ASN A 342 -8.87 -1.25 -47.62
C ASN A 342 -9.28 0.15 -47.16
N ASN A 343 -8.55 1.20 -47.58
CA ASN A 343 -8.78 2.60 -47.22
C ASN A 343 -8.84 2.83 -45.69
N VAL A 344 -7.94 2.19 -44.95
CA VAL A 344 -7.73 2.43 -43.51
C VAL A 344 -6.75 3.60 -43.36
N LYS A 345 -7.13 4.64 -42.62
CA LYS A 345 -6.29 5.84 -42.42
C LYS A 345 -5.50 5.75 -41.12
N HIS A 346 -4.48 6.60 -40.98
CA HIS A 346 -3.78 6.74 -39.70
C HIS A 346 -4.74 7.19 -38.60
N GLY A 347 -4.64 6.58 -37.43
CA GLY A 347 -5.56 6.76 -36.30
C GLY A 347 -6.83 5.91 -36.37
N GLU A 348 -7.05 5.15 -37.44
CA GLU A 348 -8.15 4.18 -37.54
C GLU A 348 -7.68 2.77 -37.16
N ILE A 349 -8.57 1.99 -36.54
CA ILE A 349 -8.26 0.61 -36.14
C ILE A 349 -8.51 -0.34 -37.31
N PHE A 350 -7.58 -1.26 -37.57
CA PHE A 350 -7.76 -2.29 -38.59
C PHE A 350 -8.91 -3.24 -38.24
N PRO A 351 -9.84 -3.49 -39.19
CA PRO A 351 -10.82 -4.55 -39.03
C PRO A 351 -10.14 -5.93 -38.93
N MET A 352 -10.67 -6.81 -38.08
CA MET A 352 -10.10 -8.15 -37.85
C MET A 352 -10.01 -8.96 -39.14
N ASP A 353 -11.01 -8.87 -40.02
CA ASP A 353 -10.99 -9.57 -41.31
C ASP A 353 -9.84 -9.12 -42.22
N VAL A 354 -9.50 -7.82 -42.22
CA VAL A 354 -8.37 -7.30 -43.00
C VAL A 354 -7.07 -7.84 -42.43
N ALA A 355 -6.90 -7.77 -41.11
CA ALA A 355 -5.69 -8.23 -40.44
C ALA A 355 -5.47 -9.75 -40.52
N ASN A 356 -6.54 -10.55 -40.49
CA ASN A 356 -6.44 -11.99 -40.68
C ASN A 356 -5.98 -12.39 -42.09
N ASN A 357 -6.16 -11.51 -43.08
CA ASN A 357 -5.73 -11.73 -44.46
C ASN A 357 -4.32 -11.19 -44.76
N MET A 358 -3.58 -10.68 -43.75
CA MET A 358 -2.19 -10.27 -43.85
C MET A 358 -1.25 -11.45 -43.49
N PRO A 359 -0.75 -12.24 -44.46
CA PRO A 359 -0.02 -13.48 -44.18
C PRO A 359 1.27 -13.27 -43.38
N TYR A 360 2.01 -12.19 -43.60
CA TYR A 360 3.24 -11.93 -42.86
C TYR A 360 2.96 -11.46 -41.42
N LEU A 361 1.92 -10.65 -41.18
CA LEU A 361 1.42 -10.36 -39.83
C LEU A 361 1.06 -11.66 -39.08
N GLN A 362 0.31 -12.57 -39.71
CA GLN A 362 -0.05 -13.85 -39.09
C GLN A 362 1.19 -14.70 -38.79
N ALA A 363 2.19 -14.69 -39.68
CA ALA A 363 3.47 -15.35 -39.46
C ALA A 363 4.24 -14.75 -38.28
N CYS A 364 4.29 -13.43 -38.16
CA CYS A 364 4.91 -12.71 -37.05
C CYS A 364 4.24 -13.01 -35.71
N LEU A 365 2.90 -12.99 -35.67
CA LEU A 365 2.12 -13.33 -34.47
C LEU A 365 2.38 -14.78 -34.03
N HIS A 366 2.31 -15.73 -34.96
CA HIS A 366 2.61 -17.13 -34.67
C HIS A 366 4.05 -17.32 -34.15
N GLU A 367 5.02 -16.65 -34.76
CA GLU A 367 6.42 -16.78 -34.34
C GLU A 367 6.68 -16.14 -32.97
N ALA A 368 6.05 -14.99 -32.67
CA ALA A 368 6.19 -14.34 -31.37
C ALA A 368 5.67 -15.25 -30.25
N ILE A 369 4.48 -15.82 -30.42
CA ILE A 369 3.87 -16.73 -29.46
C ILE A 369 4.65 -18.06 -29.37
N ARG A 370 5.30 -18.48 -30.46
CA ARG A 370 6.15 -19.68 -30.47
C ARG A 370 7.42 -19.45 -29.65
N CYS A 371 8.11 -18.35 -29.90
CA CYS A 371 9.36 -17.99 -29.23
C CYS A 371 9.17 -17.65 -27.76
N HIS A 372 8.02 -17.05 -27.41
CA HIS A 372 7.70 -16.64 -26.05
C HIS A 372 6.27 -17.05 -25.67
N PRO A 373 6.02 -18.34 -25.39
CA PRO A 373 4.73 -18.79 -24.89
C PRO A 373 4.40 -18.15 -23.54
N ALA A 374 3.20 -17.59 -23.38
CA ALA A 374 2.79 -16.93 -22.13
C ALA A 374 2.80 -17.87 -20.90
N VAL A 375 2.60 -19.17 -21.11
CA VAL A 375 2.68 -20.19 -20.04
C VAL A 375 3.98 -20.99 -20.18
N GLY A 376 4.86 -20.82 -19.21
CA GLY A 376 6.18 -21.45 -19.10
C GLY A 376 6.26 -22.69 -18.21
N MET A 377 5.11 -23.26 -17.84
CA MET A 377 5.02 -24.41 -16.93
C MET A 377 4.73 -25.71 -17.69
N ASN A 378 5.08 -26.84 -17.07
CA ASN A 378 4.73 -28.16 -17.57
C ASN A 378 3.22 -28.41 -17.40
N LEU A 379 2.49 -28.76 -18.47
CA LEU A 379 1.05 -29.01 -18.40
C LEU A 379 0.75 -30.47 -18.02
N GLY A 380 1.06 -30.87 -16.78
CA GLY A 380 1.00 -32.26 -16.33
C GLY A 380 -0.39 -32.94 -16.44
N ARG A 381 -0.38 -34.20 -16.85
CA ARG A 381 -1.53 -35.12 -16.89
C ARG A 381 -1.17 -36.43 -16.24
N VAL A 382 -2.12 -37.06 -15.55
CA VAL A 382 -1.90 -38.39 -14.98
C VAL A 382 -2.16 -39.43 -16.06
N ALA A 383 -1.19 -40.32 -16.28
CA ALA A 383 -1.31 -41.45 -17.18
C ALA A 383 -2.42 -42.41 -16.71
N PRO A 384 -3.23 -42.95 -17.63
CA PRO A 384 -4.33 -43.84 -17.29
C PRO A 384 -3.82 -45.17 -16.72
N PRO A 385 -4.67 -45.98 -16.04
CA PRO A 385 -4.23 -47.20 -15.35
C PRO A 385 -3.42 -48.18 -16.20
N GLN A 386 -3.74 -48.28 -17.49
CA GLN A 386 -3.03 -49.12 -18.46
C GLN A 386 -1.64 -48.63 -18.88
N GLY A 387 -1.21 -47.44 -18.41
CA GLY A 387 0.04 -46.81 -18.84
C GLY A 387 -0.03 -46.23 -20.25
N VAL A 388 1.12 -45.74 -20.73
CA VAL A 388 1.28 -45.19 -22.09
C VAL A 388 2.72 -45.38 -22.56
N GLU A 389 2.91 -45.57 -23.86
CA GLU A 389 4.24 -45.56 -24.46
C GLU A 389 4.56 -44.17 -25.06
N ILE A 390 5.69 -43.59 -24.68
CA ILE A 390 6.16 -42.27 -25.15
C ILE A 390 7.64 -42.39 -25.51
N ASP A 391 8.01 -41.98 -26.72
CA ASP A 391 9.35 -42.10 -27.30
C ASP A 391 9.99 -43.50 -27.08
N GLY A 392 9.19 -44.57 -27.24
CA GLY A 392 9.62 -45.95 -27.05
C GLY A 392 9.79 -46.41 -25.59
N VAL A 393 9.41 -45.57 -24.62
CA VAL A 393 9.48 -45.87 -23.19
C VAL A 393 8.07 -46.06 -22.62
N TYR A 394 7.86 -47.19 -21.93
CA TYR A 394 6.60 -47.44 -21.22
C TYR A 394 6.54 -46.63 -19.93
N ILE A 395 5.53 -45.77 -19.83
CA ILE A 395 5.20 -44.96 -18.66
C ILE A 395 4.03 -45.63 -17.92
N PRO A 396 4.22 -46.08 -16.67
CA PRO A 396 3.16 -46.72 -15.90
C PRO A 396 2.00 -45.77 -15.57
N GLY A 397 0.80 -46.35 -15.40
CA GLY A 397 -0.37 -45.62 -14.93
C GLY A 397 -0.16 -44.95 -13.58
N GLY A 398 -0.77 -43.78 -13.39
CA GLY A 398 -0.58 -42.94 -12.20
C GLY A 398 0.64 -42.00 -12.26
N THR A 399 1.52 -42.17 -13.24
CA THR A 399 2.64 -41.23 -13.49
C THR A 399 2.11 -39.93 -14.07
N VAL A 400 2.63 -38.78 -13.60
CA VAL A 400 2.38 -37.48 -14.22
C VAL A 400 3.26 -37.33 -15.45
N VAL A 401 2.66 -37.00 -16.59
CA VAL A 401 3.33 -36.78 -17.87
C VAL A 401 2.89 -35.43 -18.42
N GLY A 402 3.81 -34.62 -18.91
CA GLY A 402 3.46 -33.34 -19.51
C GLY A 402 4.48 -32.79 -20.50
N ALA A 403 4.02 -31.83 -21.29
CA ALA A 403 4.86 -31.00 -22.13
C ALA A 403 4.88 -29.55 -21.63
N ASN A 404 6.00 -28.89 -21.88
CA ASN A 404 6.15 -27.44 -21.73
C ASN A 404 6.23 -26.81 -23.12
N ALA A 405 5.43 -25.78 -23.40
CA ALA A 405 5.42 -25.12 -24.70
C ALA A 405 6.81 -24.56 -25.07
N TRP A 406 7.54 -24.01 -24.10
CA TRP A 406 8.91 -23.51 -24.28
C TRP A 406 9.90 -24.59 -24.72
N VAL A 407 9.63 -25.85 -24.40
CA VAL A 407 10.45 -26.99 -24.81
C VAL A 407 9.99 -27.54 -26.15
N VAL A 408 8.69 -27.79 -26.30
CA VAL A 408 8.12 -28.35 -27.54
C VAL A 408 8.41 -27.45 -28.73
N HIS A 409 8.40 -26.14 -28.52
CA HIS A 409 8.67 -25.16 -29.57
C HIS A 409 10.15 -25.08 -29.98
N GLN A 410 11.05 -25.72 -29.24
CA GLN A 410 12.47 -25.89 -29.58
C GLN A 410 12.74 -27.20 -30.34
N HIS A 411 11.71 -28.01 -30.63
CA HIS A 411 11.85 -29.27 -31.34
C HIS A 411 12.30 -29.03 -32.79
N LYS A 412 13.60 -29.24 -33.04
CA LYS A 412 14.29 -28.93 -34.29
C LYS A 412 13.71 -29.64 -35.50
N GLU A 413 13.31 -30.90 -35.34
CA GLU A 413 12.72 -31.66 -36.45
C GLU A 413 11.39 -31.06 -36.91
N THR A 414 10.68 -30.32 -36.05
CA THR A 414 9.41 -29.66 -36.38
C THR A 414 9.59 -28.20 -36.79
N PHE A 415 10.40 -27.44 -36.06
CA PHE A 415 10.52 -26.00 -36.25
C PHE A 415 11.76 -25.60 -37.06
N GLY A 416 12.72 -26.50 -37.29
CA GLY A 416 13.98 -26.24 -37.98
C GLY A 416 15.17 -26.15 -37.03
N GLU A 417 16.39 -26.22 -37.56
CA GLU A 417 17.63 -26.14 -36.76
C GLU A 417 17.79 -24.83 -35.98
N ASP A 418 17.12 -23.77 -36.43
CA ASP A 418 17.07 -22.45 -35.82
C ASP A 418 15.78 -22.22 -35.02
N ALA A 419 15.25 -23.27 -34.39
CA ALA A 419 14.06 -23.17 -33.53
C ALA A 419 14.24 -22.20 -32.35
N ASP A 420 15.48 -21.93 -31.94
CA ASP A 420 15.82 -20.96 -30.90
C ASP A 420 15.75 -19.50 -31.38
N LYS A 421 15.66 -19.26 -32.70
CA LYS A 421 15.64 -17.93 -33.30
C LYS A 421 14.23 -17.49 -33.69
N PHE A 422 13.98 -16.19 -33.58
CA PHE A 422 12.79 -15.56 -34.11
C PHE A 422 12.91 -15.43 -35.64
N ARG A 423 12.12 -16.23 -36.39
CA ARG A 423 12.06 -16.21 -37.85
C ARG A 423 10.60 -16.37 -38.33
N PRO A 424 9.87 -15.26 -38.57
CA PRO A 424 8.48 -15.32 -39.06
C PRO A 424 8.32 -16.13 -40.35
N ASP A 425 9.30 -16.05 -41.26
CA ASP A 425 9.30 -16.73 -42.56
C ASP A 425 9.03 -18.24 -42.49
N ARG A 426 9.32 -18.90 -41.35
CA ARG A 426 9.01 -20.33 -41.21
C ARG A 426 7.53 -20.65 -41.39
N TRP A 427 6.64 -19.71 -41.06
CA TRP A 427 5.19 -19.87 -41.20
C TRP A 427 4.70 -19.63 -42.63
N LEU A 428 5.58 -19.26 -43.55
CA LEU A 428 5.33 -19.05 -44.98
C LEU A 428 6.04 -20.09 -45.86
N GLU A 429 6.64 -21.11 -45.25
CA GLU A 429 7.20 -22.26 -45.97
C GLU A 429 6.10 -23.15 -46.59
N GLU A 430 6.51 -24.28 -47.18
CA GLU A 430 5.62 -25.24 -47.81
C GLU A 430 4.42 -25.63 -46.91
N PRO A 431 3.19 -25.71 -47.46
CA PRO A 431 1.97 -25.93 -46.68
C PRO A 431 2.00 -27.13 -45.74
N GLU A 432 2.63 -28.23 -46.14
CA GLU A 432 2.80 -29.44 -45.32
C GLU A 432 3.64 -29.16 -44.07
N ARG A 433 4.71 -28.37 -44.22
CA ARG A 433 5.62 -27.99 -43.11
C ARG A 433 4.91 -27.06 -42.14
N VAL A 434 4.22 -26.05 -42.67
CA VAL A 434 3.39 -25.13 -41.86
C VAL A 434 2.28 -25.90 -41.12
N SER A 435 1.65 -26.87 -41.77
CA SER A 435 0.63 -27.73 -41.17
C SER A 435 1.21 -28.58 -40.02
N GLN A 436 2.44 -29.10 -40.17
CA GLN A 436 3.15 -29.80 -39.09
C GLN A 436 3.44 -28.88 -37.90
N MET A 437 3.96 -27.68 -38.14
CA MET A 437 4.22 -26.69 -37.08
C MET A 437 2.94 -26.26 -36.37
N LYS A 438 1.84 -26.03 -37.10
CA LYS A 438 0.53 -25.69 -36.52
C LYS A 438 -0.01 -26.80 -35.60
N ARG A 439 0.25 -28.08 -35.91
CA ARG A 439 -0.11 -29.20 -35.01
C ARG A 439 0.74 -29.26 -33.75
N ALA A 440 1.99 -28.81 -33.83
CA ALA A 440 2.93 -28.76 -32.70
C ALA A 440 2.84 -27.46 -31.88
N PHE A 441 2.04 -26.48 -32.33
CA PHE A 441 1.89 -25.19 -31.68
C PHE A 441 1.08 -25.33 -30.38
N PHE A 442 1.78 -25.32 -29.25
CA PHE A 442 1.26 -25.74 -27.95
C PHE A 442 1.06 -24.57 -26.96
N SER A 443 1.19 -23.31 -27.37
CA SER A 443 0.98 -22.14 -26.49
C SER A 443 -0.45 -22.00 -25.96
N PHE A 444 -1.44 -22.56 -26.66
CA PHE A 444 -2.84 -22.59 -26.21
C PHE A 444 -3.25 -23.95 -25.62
N GLY A 445 -2.28 -24.83 -25.32
CA GLY A 445 -2.53 -26.23 -24.97
C GLY A 445 -3.03 -27.05 -26.16
N ALA A 446 -3.65 -28.20 -25.89
CA ALA A 446 -4.16 -29.11 -26.92
C ALA A 446 -5.45 -29.84 -26.50
N GLY A 447 -6.15 -30.38 -27.52
CA GLY A 447 -7.33 -31.25 -27.41
C GLY A 447 -8.47 -30.73 -26.55
N SER A 448 -9.04 -31.58 -25.67
CA SER A 448 -10.27 -31.25 -24.93
C SER A 448 -10.11 -30.08 -23.95
N ARG A 449 -8.86 -29.77 -23.58
CA ARG A 449 -8.48 -28.69 -22.66
C ARG A 449 -7.86 -27.48 -23.37
N PHE A 450 -7.95 -27.41 -24.69
CA PHE A 450 -7.46 -26.28 -25.50
C PHE A 450 -8.02 -24.94 -24.99
N CYS A 451 -7.22 -23.87 -25.01
CA CYS A 451 -7.60 -22.56 -24.48
C CYS A 451 -8.94 -22.09 -25.08
N ILE A 452 -9.90 -21.76 -24.22
CA ILE A 452 -11.21 -21.28 -24.64
C ILE A 452 -11.14 -19.83 -25.12
N GLY A 453 -10.25 -19.01 -24.53
CA GLY A 453 -10.06 -17.60 -24.87
C GLY A 453 -9.18 -17.34 -26.09
N LYS A 454 -8.73 -18.37 -26.84
CA LYS A 454 -7.84 -18.17 -27.99
C LYS A 454 -8.37 -17.13 -28.98
N ASN A 455 -9.68 -17.19 -29.28
CA ASN A 455 -10.27 -16.28 -30.27
C ASN A 455 -10.35 -14.83 -29.76
N ILE A 456 -10.45 -14.61 -28.44
CA ILE A 456 -10.35 -13.28 -27.83
C ILE A 456 -8.93 -12.76 -28.00
N ALA A 457 -7.93 -13.54 -27.56
CA ALA A 457 -6.52 -13.15 -27.69
C ALA A 457 -6.14 -12.87 -29.15
N TRP A 458 -6.62 -13.68 -30.10
CA TRP A 458 -6.35 -13.45 -31.52
C TRP A 458 -7.05 -12.21 -32.08
N LEU A 459 -8.26 -11.88 -31.60
CA LEU A 459 -8.95 -10.63 -31.94
C LEU A 459 -8.13 -9.43 -31.45
N GLU A 460 -7.71 -9.44 -30.19
CA GLU A 460 -6.85 -8.38 -29.60
C GLU A 460 -5.57 -8.17 -30.42
N LEU A 461 -4.83 -9.27 -30.66
CA LEU A 461 -3.58 -9.23 -31.41
C LEU A 461 -3.78 -8.73 -32.84
N SER A 462 -4.81 -9.24 -33.54
CA SER A 462 -5.04 -8.91 -34.95
C SER A 462 -5.46 -7.46 -35.14
N LYS A 463 -6.03 -6.81 -34.12
CA LYS A 463 -6.43 -5.40 -34.20
C LYS A 463 -5.34 -4.47 -33.70
N MET A 464 -4.74 -4.77 -32.55
CA MET A 464 -3.73 -3.91 -31.93
C MET A 464 -2.44 -3.87 -32.74
N ALA A 465 -1.91 -5.03 -33.16
CA ALA A 465 -0.62 -5.12 -33.83
C ALA A 465 -0.51 -4.26 -35.11
N PRO A 466 -1.39 -4.42 -36.12
CA PRO A 466 -1.29 -3.63 -37.33
C PRO A 466 -1.59 -2.15 -37.08
N SER A 467 -2.54 -1.82 -36.21
CA SER A 467 -2.88 -0.42 -35.90
C SER A 467 -1.71 0.31 -35.21
N LEU A 468 -1.00 -0.38 -34.31
CA LEU A 468 0.20 0.16 -33.65
C LEU A 468 1.33 0.46 -34.65
N PHE A 469 1.68 -0.51 -35.51
CA PHE A 469 2.80 -0.35 -36.45
C PHE A 469 2.45 0.47 -37.69
N HIS A 470 1.17 0.69 -37.97
CA HIS A 470 0.72 1.65 -38.98
C HIS A 470 0.93 3.09 -38.52
N ASP A 471 0.65 3.39 -37.25
CA ASP A 471 0.65 4.77 -36.74
C ASP A 471 1.97 5.21 -36.10
N PHE A 472 2.82 4.26 -35.69
CA PHE A 472 4.02 4.54 -34.92
C PHE A 472 5.26 3.83 -35.45
N GLU A 473 6.37 4.57 -35.51
CA GLU A 473 7.71 3.99 -35.61
C GLU A 473 8.26 3.77 -34.19
N ILE A 474 8.52 2.50 -33.84
CA ILE A 474 8.91 2.10 -32.49
C ILE A 474 10.27 1.41 -32.51
N GLU A 475 11.17 1.87 -31.63
CA GLU A 475 12.52 1.35 -31.49
C GLU A 475 12.88 1.09 -30.02
N LEU A 476 13.85 0.21 -29.78
CA LEU A 476 14.39 0.00 -28.44
C LEU A 476 15.36 1.13 -28.09
N VAL A 477 15.17 1.75 -26.92
CA VAL A 477 16.11 2.73 -26.35
C VAL A 477 17.52 2.13 -26.25
N ASN A 478 17.60 0.88 -25.79
CA ASN A 478 18.82 0.09 -25.80
C ASN A 478 18.67 -1.10 -26.78
N PRO A 479 19.35 -1.06 -27.94
CA PRO A 479 19.29 -2.14 -28.94
C PRO A 479 19.73 -3.50 -28.41
N ASP A 480 20.53 -3.57 -27.35
CA ASP A 480 21.05 -4.81 -26.77
C ASP A 480 20.15 -5.38 -25.67
N ALA A 481 19.12 -4.65 -25.23
CA ALA A 481 18.22 -5.10 -24.17
C ALA A 481 17.54 -6.45 -24.50
N SER A 482 17.45 -7.31 -23.50
CA SER A 482 16.69 -8.56 -23.52
C SER A 482 15.33 -8.38 -22.85
N LEU A 483 14.30 -9.03 -23.38
CA LEU A 483 13.01 -9.12 -22.70
C LEU A 483 13.19 -9.89 -21.38
N GLN A 484 12.70 -9.35 -20.27
CA GLN A 484 12.69 -10.04 -18.99
C GLN A 484 11.57 -11.08 -18.99
N GLU A 485 11.87 -12.31 -18.56
CA GLU A 485 10.97 -13.45 -18.67
C GLU A 485 10.77 -14.12 -17.32
N ILE A 486 9.52 -14.44 -16.97
CA ILE A 486 9.17 -15.27 -15.82
C ILE A 486 8.15 -16.32 -16.29
N ALA A 487 8.30 -17.57 -15.84
CA ALA A 487 7.57 -18.74 -16.35
C ALA A 487 6.03 -18.66 -16.28
N MET A 488 5.47 -17.67 -15.58
CA MET A 488 4.03 -17.49 -15.34
C MET A 488 3.63 -16.00 -15.27
N SER A 489 4.47 -15.08 -15.73
CA SER A 489 4.25 -13.63 -15.65
C SER A 489 5.27 -12.91 -16.54
N VAL A 490 4.93 -11.74 -17.07
CA VAL A 490 5.95 -10.75 -17.46
C VAL A 490 5.76 -9.57 -16.53
N THR A 491 6.58 -9.52 -15.50
CA THR A 491 6.66 -8.36 -14.61
C THR A 491 7.81 -7.48 -15.06
N VAL A 492 7.64 -6.17 -14.92
CA VAL A 492 8.78 -5.29 -14.66
C VAL A 492 9.45 -5.87 -13.42
N ALA A 493 10.58 -6.55 -13.57
CA ALA A 493 11.29 -6.99 -12.39
C ALA A 493 11.66 -5.71 -11.64
N MET A 494 11.09 -5.53 -10.45
CA MET A 494 11.78 -4.72 -9.46
C MET A 494 13.13 -5.42 -9.30
N ALA A 495 14.20 -4.76 -9.77
CA ALA A 495 15.54 -5.25 -9.56
C ALA A 495 15.66 -5.59 -8.07
N LYS A 496 16.25 -6.76 -7.77
CA LYS A 496 16.53 -7.08 -6.38
C LYS A 496 17.33 -5.92 -5.80
N LEU A 497 17.04 -5.55 -4.56
CA LEU A 497 17.61 -4.35 -3.97
C LEU A 497 19.14 -4.32 -4.13
N ASP A 498 19.81 -5.46 -3.96
CA ASP A 498 21.26 -5.64 -4.12
C ASP A 498 21.79 -5.56 -5.56
N GLN A 499 20.92 -5.54 -6.56
CA GLN A 499 21.24 -5.41 -8.00
C GLN A 499 20.97 -3.99 -8.52
N LEU A 500 20.42 -3.10 -7.68
CA LEU A 500 20.22 -1.71 -8.04
C LEU A 500 21.55 -0.94 -8.08
N PRO A 501 21.68 0.07 -8.96
CA PRO A 501 22.81 1.00 -8.91
C PRO A 501 22.96 1.62 -7.53
N THR A 502 24.20 1.90 -7.12
CA THR A 502 24.52 2.45 -5.79
C THR A 502 23.74 3.73 -5.51
N GLU A 503 23.49 4.54 -6.52
CA GLU A 503 22.73 5.78 -6.46
C GLU A 503 21.27 5.53 -6.07
N VAL A 504 20.65 4.52 -6.66
CA VAL A 504 19.26 4.12 -6.34
C VAL A 504 19.20 3.47 -4.96
N LEU A 505 20.22 2.68 -4.61
CA LEU A 505 20.35 2.11 -3.27
C LEU A 505 20.42 3.19 -2.20
N LEU A 506 21.19 4.26 -2.43
CA LEU A 506 21.31 5.39 -1.52
C LEU A 506 19.98 6.12 -1.34
N VAL A 507 19.19 6.29 -2.42
CA VAL A 507 17.84 6.85 -2.34
C VAL A 507 16.93 5.96 -1.49
N ILE A 508 16.87 4.66 -1.79
CA ILE A 508 16.00 3.74 -1.04
C ILE A 508 16.41 3.69 0.43
N ILE A 509 17.71 3.63 0.69
CA ILE A 509 18.28 3.70 2.04
C ILE A 509 17.86 5.00 2.72
N GLY A 510 17.96 6.14 2.05
CA GLY A 510 17.54 7.45 2.56
C GLY A 510 16.08 7.49 3.01
N LEU A 511 15.21 6.73 2.34
CA LEU A 511 13.80 6.58 2.68
C LEU A 511 13.53 5.63 3.87
N VAL A 512 14.48 4.80 4.29
CA VAL A 512 14.31 3.90 5.44
C VAL A 512 14.37 4.71 6.75
N GLN A 513 13.22 4.94 7.37
CA GLN A 513 13.08 5.79 8.57
C GLN A 513 13.80 5.24 9.81
N SER A 514 13.81 3.94 9.98
CA SER A 514 14.31 3.26 11.18
C SER A 514 15.80 2.93 11.05
N ASN A 515 16.62 3.41 11.99
CA ASN A 515 18.03 3.00 12.11
C ASN A 515 18.16 1.48 12.31
N ARG A 516 17.19 0.86 12.99
CA ARG A 516 17.15 -0.60 13.20
C ARG A 516 16.91 -1.34 11.88
N ASP A 517 15.99 -0.87 11.06
CA ASP A 517 15.70 -1.49 9.76
C ASP A 517 16.82 -1.21 8.76
N PHE A 518 17.43 -0.03 8.84
CA PHE A 518 18.65 0.30 8.10
C PHE A 518 19.82 -0.63 8.47
N LEU A 519 20.01 -0.92 9.75
CA LEU A 519 20.96 -1.93 10.23
C LEU A 519 20.56 -3.34 9.80
N ALA A 520 19.27 -3.65 9.69
CA ALA A 520 18.82 -4.94 9.18
C ALA A 520 19.22 -5.15 7.72
N PHE A 521 19.21 -4.10 6.88
CA PHE A 521 19.74 -4.16 5.51
C PHE A 521 21.23 -4.51 5.48
N SER A 522 22.03 -4.06 6.45
CA SER A 522 23.45 -4.44 6.51
C SER A 522 23.69 -5.95 6.63
N ARG A 523 22.69 -6.71 7.09
CA ARG A 523 22.76 -8.17 7.24
C ARG A 523 22.37 -8.93 5.97
N THR A 524 21.77 -8.26 4.97
CA THR A 524 21.27 -8.91 3.76
C THR A 524 22.30 -8.97 2.63
N SER A 525 23.25 -8.01 2.56
CA SER A 525 24.34 -8.02 1.58
C SER A 525 25.56 -7.23 2.05
N ARG A 526 26.74 -7.56 1.51
CA ARG A 526 27.98 -6.78 1.70
C ARG A 526 27.88 -5.36 1.14
N SER A 527 27.13 -5.15 0.05
CA SER A 527 26.93 -3.82 -0.52
C SER A 527 26.17 -2.92 0.46
N PHE A 528 25.07 -3.42 1.04
CA PHE A 528 24.36 -2.73 2.11
C PHE A 528 25.22 -2.51 3.35
N HIS A 529 26.01 -3.52 3.76
CA HIS A 529 26.91 -3.36 4.89
C HIS A 529 27.89 -2.19 4.73
N ASN A 530 28.49 -2.04 3.54
CA ASN A 530 29.42 -0.96 3.27
C ASN A 530 28.73 0.42 3.23
N ILE A 531 27.53 0.50 2.65
CA ILE A 531 26.75 1.75 2.64
C ILE A 531 26.32 2.10 4.07
N THR A 532 25.77 1.14 4.83
CA THR A 532 25.35 1.32 6.23
C THR A 532 26.50 1.79 7.11
N LYS A 533 27.70 1.23 6.95
CA LYS A 533 28.88 1.64 7.72
C LYS A 533 29.22 3.13 7.55
N ASN A 534 29.04 3.68 6.35
CA ASN A 534 29.42 5.06 6.04
C ASN A 534 28.27 6.05 6.28
N GLU A 535 27.02 5.65 6.05
CA GLU A 535 25.85 6.53 6.10
C GLU A 535 25.18 6.56 7.49
N LEU A 536 25.34 5.52 8.33
CA LEU A 536 24.71 5.48 9.66
C LEU A 536 25.15 6.63 10.59
N PRO A 537 26.46 7.00 10.68
CA PRO A 537 26.89 8.15 11.48
C PRO A 537 26.30 9.47 10.98
N LEU A 538 26.18 9.63 9.66
CA LEU A 538 25.56 10.81 9.05
C LEU A 538 24.07 10.86 9.39
N ARG A 539 23.35 9.73 9.25
CA ARG A 539 21.95 9.62 9.65
C ARG A 539 21.74 10.01 11.10
N ARG A 540 22.57 9.51 12.03
CA ARG A 540 22.49 9.89 13.44
C ARG A 540 22.69 11.40 13.64
N LYS A 541 23.73 11.96 13.02
CA LYS A 541 24.09 13.38 13.14
C LYS A 541 23.02 14.35 12.63
N TYR A 542 22.39 14.04 11.50
CA TYR A 542 21.44 14.96 10.83
C TYR A 542 19.97 14.66 11.15
N ARG A 543 19.65 13.58 11.87
CA ARG A 543 18.25 13.17 12.12
C ARG A 543 17.45 14.16 12.95
N ARG A 544 18.08 14.79 13.95
CA ARG A 544 17.47 15.77 14.82
C ARG A 544 18.31 17.04 14.83
N ILE A 545 17.67 18.19 14.67
CA ILE A 545 18.32 19.50 14.74
C ILE A 545 17.66 20.30 15.85
N ARG A 546 18.47 20.87 16.74
CA ARG A 546 18.00 21.66 17.89
C ARG A 546 18.53 23.10 17.77
N ILE A 547 17.65 24.06 17.99
CA ILE A 547 17.91 25.50 17.97
C ILE A 547 17.24 26.12 19.20
N LYS A 548 17.83 25.91 20.39
CA LYS A 548 17.29 26.44 21.65
C LYS A 548 17.98 27.70 22.09
N GLU A 549 19.29 27.68 22.18
CA GLU A 549 20.07 28.81 22.70
C GLU A 549 20.86 29.51 21.59
N ASN A 550 21.35 30.72 21.88
CA ASN A 550 22.25 31.45 20.98
C ASN A 550 23.48 30.62 20.56
N THR A 551 23.96 29.72 21.43
CA THR A 551 25.11 28.85 21.18
C THR A 551 24.84 27.79 20.09
N ASP A 552 23.57 27.48 19.83
CA ASP A 552 23.18 26.50 18.80
C ASP A 552 23.11 27.10 17.40
N PHE A 553 23.03 28.42 17.25
CA PHE A 553 22.87 29.07 15.95
C PHE A 553 24.04 28.79 15.01
N ASP A 554 25.26 28.73 15.53
CA ASP A 554 26.43 28.38 14.73
C ASP A 554 26.42 26.91 14.33
N LYS A 555 25.94 26.00 15.20
CA LYS A 555 25.78 24.58 14.86
C LYS A 555 24.72 24.40 13.78
N ALA A 556 23.56 25.04 13.94
CA ALA A 556 22.46 25.01 12.98
C ALA A 556 22.87 25.60 11.62
N PHE A 557 23.58 26.72 11.61
CA PHE A 557 24.14 27.30 10.38
C PHE A 557 25.14 26.35 9.71
N ASN A 558 26.03 25.73 10.47
CA ASN A 558 26.98 24.75 9.91
C ASN A 558 26.29 23.50 9.35
N ILE A 559 25.20 23.05 9.98
CA ILE A 559 24.34 21.97 9.45
C ILE A 559 23.69 22.42 8.14
N LEU A 560 23.09 23.61 8.11
CA LEU A 560 22.48 24.19 6.91
C LEU A 560 23.49 24.24 5.76
N ILE A 561 24.66 24.85 5.95
CA ILE A 561 25.70 24.91 4.91
C ILE A 561 26.16 23.51 4.48
N SER A 562 26.23 22.54 5.40
CA SER A 562 26.55 21.14 5.05
C SER A 562 25.49 20.52 4.13
N ILE A 563 24.21 20.74 4.42
CA ILE A 563 23.09 20.29 3.59
C ILE A 563 23.13 21.01 2.23
N LEU A 564 23.37 22.33 2.20
CA LEU A 564 23.48 23.07 0.95
C LEU A 564 24.62 22.58 0.05
N ARG A 565 25.73 22.14 0.64
CA ARG A 565 26.86 21.52 -0.10
C ARG A 565 26.54 20.09 -0.56
N ARG A 566 25.78 19.33 0.22
CA ARG A 566 25.35 17.95 -0.08
C ARG A 566 23.87 17.79 0.25
N PRO A 567 22.95 18.10 -0.70
CA PRO A 567 21.50 18.12 -0.43
C PRO A 567 20.93 16.81 0.15
N GLN A 568 21.54 15.67 -0.17
CA GLN A 568 21.17 14.34 0.37
C GLN A 568 21.20 14.25 1.91
N LEU A 569 21.93 15.15 2.59
CA LEU A 569 21.95 15.18 4.05
C LEU A 569 20.63 15.69 4.64
N GLY A 570 19.90 16.54 3.90
CA GLY A 570 18.57 17.01 4.27
C GLY A 570 17.55 15.88 4.31
N ASP A 571 17.77 14.81 3.52
CA ASP A 571 16.89 13.64 3.49
C ASP A 571 16.89 12.86 4.82
N PHE A 572 17.89 13.07 5.67
CA PHE A 572 17.99 12.41 6.97
C PHE A 572 17.28 13.16 8.10
N VAL A 573 16.98 14.45 7.92
CA VAL A 573 16.32 15.27 8.94
C VAL A 573 14.90 14.77 9.14
N ARG A 574 14.54 14.44 10.38
CA ARG A 574 13.22 13.93 10.76
C ARG A 574 12.56 14.77 11.84
N HIS A 575 13.35 15.49 12.63
CA HIS A 575 12.87 16.34 13.70
C HIS A 575 13.66 17.65 13.76
N ILE A 576 12.94 18.76 13.93
CA ILE A 576 13.53 20.07 14.20
C ILE A 576 12.90 20.64 15.47
N GLU A 577 13.75 21.09 16.38
CA GLU A 577 13.36 21.73 17.64
C GLU A 577 13.80 23.20 17.63
N PHE A 578 12.88 24.09 17.94
CA PHE A 578 13.03 25.54 17.95
C PHE A 578 12.52 26.11 19.27
N ASP A 579 13.34 26.88 19.99
CA ASP A 579 12.92 27.50 21.26
C ASP A 579 13.40 28.96 21.38
N GLN A 580 12.84 29.85 20.55
CA GLN A 580 13.16 31.28 20.53
C GLN A 580 11.94 32.13 20.14
N ALA A 581 10.98 32.28 21.06
CA ALA A 581 9.72 32.97 20.80
C ALA A 581 9.91 34.48 20.56
N PRO A 582 9.26 35.07 19.53
CA PRO A 582 9.27 36.51 19.33
C PRO A 582 8.24 37.19 20.24
N ARG A 583 8.64 38.26 20.93
CA ARG A 583 7.74 39.00 21.84
C ARG A 583 6.86 40.04 21.15
N THR A 584 7.24 40.53 19.97
CA THR A 584 6.46 41.50 19.20
C THR A 584 6.94 41.55 17.75
N TYR A 585 6.10 42.08 16.85
CA TYR A 585 6.51 42.35 15.47
C TYR A 585 7.25 43.67 15.38
N ILE A 586 8.48 43.62 14.89
CA ILE A 586 9.28 44.79 14.60
C ILE A 586 10.07 44.55 13.32
N ASN A 587 10.31 45.59 12.52
CA ASN A 587 11.12 45.45 11.32
C ASN A 587 12.54 45.02 11.70
N TYR A 588 13.08 44.04 10.96
CA TYR A 588 14.47 43.64 11.13
C TYR A 588 15.43 44.75 10.70
N GLU A 589 16.32 45.16 11.60
CA GLU A 589 17.41 46.09 11.28
C GLU A 589 18.66 45.31 10.84
N ILE A 590 19.09 45.55 9.59
CA ILE A 590 20.31 44.93 9.04
C ILE A 590 21.51 45.30 9.90
N ASN A 591 22.25 44.27 10.33
CA ASN A 591 23.53 44.45 10.99
C ASN A 591 24.65 43.87 10.12
N SER A 592 25.55 44.73 9.64
CA SER A 592 26.69 44.33 8.81
C SER A 592 27.96 44.02 9.62
N ILE A 593 27.92 44.12 10.95
CA ILE A 593 29.08 43.95 11.82
C ILE A 593 29.30 42.44 12.07
N GLY A 594 30.50 41.95 11.75
CA GLY A 594 30.95 40.62 12.17
C GLY A 594 30.19 39.44 11.54
N LEU A 595 29.54 39.65 10.39
CA LEU A 595 28.86 38.58 9.66
C LEU A 595 29.79 37.41 9.36
N LYS A 596 29.24 36.19 9.40
CA LYS A 596 29.96 34.97 9.01
C LYS A 596 30.48 35.09 7.58
N GLU A 597 31.77 34.91 7.38
CA GLU A 597 32.38 34.90 6.05
C GLU A 597 32.08 33.58 5.32
N LEU A 598 31.52 33.69 4.11
CA LEU A 598 31.26 32.56 3.22
C LEU A 598 32.14 32.64 1.98
N LYS A 599 32.50 31.48 1.44
CA LYS A 599 33.06 31.38 0.09
C LYS A 599 31.98 31.76 -0.94
N ASP A 600 32.37 32.30 -2.08
CA ASP A 600 31.44 32.71 -3.16
C ASP A 600 30.43 31.62 -3.51
N GLU A 601 30.86 30.35 -3.58
CA GLU A 601 29.96 29.22 -3.86
C GLU A 601 28.93 28.97 -2.76
N ASP A 602 29.30 29.09 -1.48
CA ASP A 602 28.37 28.86 -0.37
C ASP A 602 27.41 30.04 -0.19
N SER A 603 27.87 31.25 -0.51
CA SER A 603 27.03 32.45 -0.58
C SER A 603 25.95 32.29 -1.65
N GLU A 604 26.31 31.80 -2.83
CA GLU A 604 25.34 31.53 -3.90
C GLU A 604 24.35 30.42 -3.53
N ARG A 605 24.84 29.32 -2.93
CA ARG A 605 23.95 28.25 -2.43
C ARG A 605 22.96 28.75 -1.38
N LEU A 606 23.40 29.62 -0.47
CA LEU A 606 22.53 30.23 0.54
C LEU A 606 21.47 31.13 -0.10
N ARG A 607 21.84 31.93 -1.11
CA ARG A 607 20.90 32.76 -1.87
C ARG A 607 19.82 31.93 -2.56
N ILE A 608 20.21 30.84 -3.22
CA ILE A 608 19.29 29.90 -3.85
C ILE A 608 18.35 29.26 -2.81
N ALA A 609 18.87 28.86 -1.65
CA ALA A 609 18.07 28.26 -0.58
C ALA A 609 17.01 29.25 -0.05
N VAL A 610 17.37 30.51 0.12
CA VAL A 610 16.47 31.59 0.54
C VAL A 610 15.36 31.82 -0.50
N GLN A 611 15.70 31.83 -1.78
CA GLN A 611 14.71 31.93 -2.87
C GLN A 611 13.77 30.73 -2.91
N ASN A 612 14.32 29.52 -2.78
CA ASN A 612 13.53 28.28 -2.77
C ASN A 612 12.60 28.17 -1.55
N ALA A 613 12.96 28.80 -0.43
CA ALA A 613 12.09 28.92 0.73
C ALA A 613 10.93 29.92 0.53
N GLY A 614 10.87 30.62 -0.61
CA GLY A 614 9.81 31.59 -0.94
C GLY A 614 10.17 33.04 -0.63
N PHE A 615 11.38 33.32 -0.13
CA PHE A 615 11.78 34.69 0.19
C PHE A 615 12.29 35.42 -1.06
N THR A 616 11.70 36.59 -1.36
CA THR A 616 12.05 37.41 -2.53
C THR A 616 12.30 38.88 -2.15
N GLY A 617 12.91 39.61 -3.08
CA GLY A 617 13.12 41.07 -2.94
C GLY A 617 14.01 41.45 -1.75
N GLU A 618 13.71 42.58 -1.12
CA GLU A 618 14.47 43.11 0.02
C GLU A 618 14.43 42.16 1.23
N TYR A 619 13.32 41.46 1.44
CA TYR A 619 13.18 40.52 2.56
C TYR A 619 14.12 39.32 2.43
N ALA A 620 14.47 38.90 1.20
CA ALA A 620 15.46 37.84 0.99
C ALA A 620 16.85 38.23 1.50
N GLU A 621 17.28 39.48 1.29
CA GLU A 621 18.56 39.96 1.82
C GLU A 621 18.54 40.05 3.35
N ASN A 622 17.38 40.37 3.95
CA ASN A 622 17.22 40.34 5.40
C ASN A 622 17.40 38.92 5.95
N VAL A 623 16.78 37.91 5.34
CA VAL A 623 16.94 36.50 5.76
C VAL A 623 18.39 36.03 5.63
N ILE A 624 19.10 36.43 4.56
CA ILE A 624 20.53 36.16 4.41
C ILE A 624 21.32 36.82 5.55
N ASN A 625 21.04 38.10 5.85
CA ASN A 625 21.71 38.81 6.93
C ASN A 625 21.45 38.16 8.30
N MET A 626 20.22 37.70 8.56
CA MET A 626 19.85 36.95 9.77
C MET A 626 20.65 35.66 9.89
N ALA A 627 20.69 34.84 8.84
CA ALA A 627 21.41 33.56 8.85
C ALA A 627 22.93 33.73 9.08
N LEU A 628 23.50 34.87 8.64
CA LEU A 628 24.92 35.18 8.78
C LEU A 628 25.30 35.85 10.11
N GLN A 629 24.35 36.18 10.99
CA GLN A 629 24.67 36.76 12.31
C GLN A 629 25.50 35.77 13.15
N PRO A 630 26.58 36.22 13.81
CA PRO A 630 27.36 35.36 14.69
C PRO A 630 26.69 35.19 16.08
N SER A 631 26.79 33.99 16.66
CA SER A 631 26.19 33.65 17.97
C SER A 631 26.61 34.60 19.11
N PHE A 632 27.89 35.01 19.16
CA PHE A 632 28.44 35.81 20.25
C PHE A 632 27.95 37.27 20.29
N LEU A 633 27.46 37.82 19.17
CA LEU A 633 26.87 39.18 19.16
C LEU A 633 25.41 39.18 19.61
N LEU A 634 24.82 38.00 19.83
CA LEU A 634 23.43 37.82 20.23
C LEU A 634 23.27 37.67 21.74
N SER A 635 24.38 37.49 22.49
CA SER A 635 24.38 37.42 23.96
C SER A 635 24.38 38.78 24.67
N GLU A 636 24.58 39.89 23.96
CA GLU A 636 24.59 41.23 24.57
C GLU A 636 23.17 41.74 24.80
N HIS A 637 22.73 41.75 26.07
CA HIS A 637 21.54 42.47 26.55
C HIS A 637 21.73 43.97 26.40
N SER A 638 21.67 44.46 25.16
CA SER A 638 21.74 45.89 24.84
C SER A 638 20.31 46.43 24.76
N GLY A 639 20.04 47.49 25.51
CA GLY A 639 18.69 47.94 25.91
C GLY A 639 17.77 48.50 24.82
N THR A 640 17.86 48.07 23.57
CA THR A 640 16.85 48.36 22.53
C THR A 640 16.00 47.12 22.25
N VAL A 641 14.71 47.32 21.97
CA VAL A 641 13.75 46.24 21.63
C VAL A 641 14.25 45.41 20.43
N HIS A 642 14.89 46.04 19.44
CA HIS A 642 15.48 45.36 18.28
C HIS A 642 16.60 44.38 18.64
N ASN A 643 17.44 44.71 19.62
CA ASN A 643 18.53 43.82 20.04
C ASN A 643 18.01 42.62 20.85
N GLN A 644 16.89 42.78 21.57
CA GLN A 644 16.25 41.69 22.32
C GLN A 644 15.56 40.66 21.40
N LEU A 645 15.01 41.10 20.25
CA LEU A 645 14.33 40.21 19.30
C LEU A 645 15.27 39.58 18.26
N ARG A 646 16.54 40.02 18.20
CA ARG A 646 17.50 39.53 17.20
C ARG A 646 17.73 38.01 17.30
N PRO A 647 17.82 37.37 18.49
CA PRO A 647 17.86 35.92 18.61
C PRO A 647 16.69 35.20 17.92
N ALA A 648 15.46 35.67 18.13
CA ALA A 648 14.25 35.12 17.50
C ALA A 648 14.30 35.24 15.97
N TRP A 649 14.74 36.38 15.42
CA TRP A 649 14.94 36.55 13.96
C TRP A 649 15.96 35.57 13.39
N VAL A 650 17.10 35.39 14.05
CA VAL A 650 18.16 34.47 13.60
C VAL A 650 17.70 33.03 13.69
N ALA A 651 17.09 32.64 14.81
CA ALA A 651 16.59 31.29 15.03
C ALA A 651 15.50 30.94 14.00
N GLN A 652 14.51 31.81 13.79
CA GLN A 652 13.46 31.58 12.79
C GLN A 652 14.00 31.56 11.36
N ALA A 653 14.99 32.39 11.02
CA ALA A 653 15.63 32.34 9.70
C ALA A 653 16.35 30.99 9.48
N LEU A 654 17.11 30.51 10.46
CA LEU A 654 17.78 29.22 10.39
C LEU A 654 16.79 28.06 10.33
N THR A 655 15.75 28.07 11.16
CA THR A 655 14.70 27.05 11.15
C THR A 655 13.96 27.03 9.83
N ALA A 656 13.56 28.19 9.29
CA ALA A 656 12.87 28.29 8.01
C ALA A 656 13.69 27.70 6.85
N LEU A 657 14.99 28.00 6.81
CA LEU A 657 15.89 27.46 5.80
C LEU A 657 16.18 25.97 5.99
N LEU A 658 16.26 25.49 7.23
CA LEU A 658 16.43 24.06 7.52
C LEU A 658 15.19 23.25 7.17
N VAL A 659 13.99 23.79 7.44
CA VAL A 659 12.71 23.21 7.01
C VAL A 659 12.65 23.12 5.49
N SER A 660 13.02 24.19 4.77
CA SER A 660 12.91 24.22 3.30
C SER A 660 13.85 23.23 2.60
N VAL A 661 14.95 22.83 3.24
CA VAL A 661 15.91 21.84 2.72
C VAL A 661 15.72 20.42 3.29
N SER A 662 14.64 20.19 4.06
CA SER A 662 14.35 18.91 4.73
C SER A 662 13.00 18.32 4.26
N PRO A 663 12.94 17.66 3.09
CA PRO A 663 11.68 17.21 2.48
C PRO A 663 10.94 16.12 3.27
N TYR A 664 11.65 15.41 4.16
CA TYR A 664 11.11 14.30 4.95
C TYR A 664 11.03 14.63 6.45
N LEU A 665 10.89 15.90 6.81
CA LEU A 665 10.61 16.32 8.17
C LEU A 665 9.29 15.71 8.63
N GLU A 666 9.29 14.99 9.76
CA GLU A 666 8.14 14.24 10.28
C GLU A 666 7.56 14.89 11.54
N THR A 667 8.42 15.45 12.40
CA THR A 667 7.99 16.10 13.63
C THR A 667 8.70 17.43 13.86
N MET A 668 8.03 18.36 14.54
CA MET A 668 8.62 19.66 14.91
C MET A 668 8.22 20.01 16.34
N THR A 669 9.17 20.49 17.15
CA THR A 669 8.88 21.06 18.45
C THR A 669 9.22 22.55 18.40
N ALA A 670 8.29 23.40 18.79
CA ALA A 670 8.46 24.85 18.66
C ALA A 670 7.93 25.56 19.91
N SER A 671 8.64 26.58 20.41
CA SER A 671 7.96 27.63 21.17
C SER A 671 7.17 28.55 20.24
N GLN A 672 6.46 29.53 20.79
CA GLN A 672 5.55 30.39 20.02
C GLN A 672 6.27 30.97 18.79
N ILE A 673 5.74 30.73 17.59
CA ILE A 673 6.39 31.13 16.33
C ILE A 673 6.07 32.58 15.97
N MET A 674 4.96 33.09 16.48
CA MET A 674 4.51 34.46 16.33
C MET A 674 4.22 35.06 17.72
N PRO A 675 4.31 36.39 17.88
CA PRO A 675 3.90 37.06 19.12
C PRO A 675 2.42 36.82 19.43
N ASN A 676 2.08 36.78 20.72
CA ASN A 676 0.70 36.79 21.18
C ASN A 676 -0.01 38.13 20.82
N PHE A 677 -1.32 38.07 20.62
CA PHE A 677 -2.18 39.21 20.29
C PHE A 677 -2.32 40.19 21.45
N THR A 678 -2.26 39.74 22.70
CA THR A 678 -2.28 40.64 23.87
C THR A 678 -1.08 41.60 23.93
N VAL A 679 0.07 41.24 23.33
CA VAL A 679 1.24 42.13 23.21
C VAL A 679 1.14 43.05 21.97
N TYR A 680 0.09 42.91 21.14
CA TYR A 680 -0.13 43.67 19.89
C TYR A 680 -0.68 45.11 20.09
N ASN A 681 -0.47 45.73 21.25
CA ASN A 681 -1.17 46.98 21.62
C ASN A 681 -0.61 48.28 20.97
N TYR A 682 -0.34 48.27 19.66
CA TYR A 682 0.02 49.46 18.86
C TYR A 682 -0.62 49.47 17.45
N GLY A 683 -1.96 49.43 17.38
CA GLY A 683 -2.77 50.17 16.39
C GLY A 683 -2.47 50.07 14.87
N GLY A 684 -1.87 48.98 14.39
CA GLY A 684 -1.58 48.76 12.95
C GLY A 684 -2.55 47.77 12.30
N THR A 685 -2.85 47.97 11.01
CA THR A 685 -3.59 47.02 10.15
C THR A 685 -2.78 45.74 9.93
N THR A 686 -3.44 44.57 9.94
CA THR A 686 -2.82 43.24 9.79
C THR A 686 -2.08 43.01 8.47
N GLU A 687 -2.34 43.83 7.45
CA GLU A 687 -1.72 43.72 6.12
C GLU A 687 -0.29 44.30 6.02
N ASP A 688 0.13 45.15 6.96
CA ASP A 688 1.44 45.84 6.91
C ASP A 688 2.53 45.17 7.80
N ILE A 689 2.24 44.00 8.38
CA ILE A 689 3.11 43.35 9.36
C ILE A 689 4.21 42.55 8.66
N ILE A 690 5.47 42.89 8.92
CA ILE A 690 6.60 42.06 8.50
C ILE A 690 6.70 40.85 9.43
N ARG A 691 6.24 39.71 8.92
CA ARG A 691 6.27 38.41 9.61
C ARG A 691 7.68 37.88 9.81
N PHE A 692 7.85 37.01 10.81
CA PHE A 692 9.11 36.30 10.98
C PHE A 692 9.32 35.22 9.89
N PRO A 693 10.57 34.78 9.60
CA PRO A 693 10.82 33.93 8.45
C PRO A 693 10.14 32.56 8.54
N LEU A 694 10.15 31.92 9.72
CA LEU A 694 9.51 30.62 9.90
C LEU A 694 8.00 30.74 9.84
N GLU A 695 7.43 31.72 10.53
CA GLU A 695 6.01 32.07 10.44
C GLU A 695 5.55 32.25 8.98
N LYS A 696 6.29 33.03 8.20
CA LYS A 696 6.00 33.25 6.78
C LYS A 696 6.04 31.96 5.96
N VAL A 697 7.07 31.13 6.15
CA VAL A 697 7.18 29.83 5.47
C VAL A 697 6.00 28.93 5.82
N LEU A 698 5.60 28.87 7.09
CA LEU A 698 4.46 28.06 7.52
C LEU A 698 3.16 28.56 6.90
N ILE A 699 2.84 29.85 7.01
CA ILE A 699 1.61 30.42 6.44
C ILE A 699 1.51 30.18 4.94
N GLU A 700 2.57 30.48 4.19
CA GLU A 700 2.53 30.33 2.74
C GLU A 700 2.49 28.86 2.31
N THR A 701 3.05 27.94 3.10
CA THR A 701 3.01 26.50 2.78
C THR A 701 1.67 25.90 3.17
N ASN A 702 1.10 26.37 4.27
CA ASN A 702 -0.21 25.94 4.74
C ASN A 702 -1.32 26.42 3.80
N ALA A 703 -1.24 27.64 3.27
CA ALA A 703 -2.20 28.17 2.29
C ALA A 703 -2.13 27.44 0.93
N HIS A 704 -0.93 27.05 0.50
CA HIS A 704 -0.69 26.41 -0.80
C HIS A 704 0.32 25.27 -0.66
N PRO A 705 -0.10 24.10 -0.14
CA PRO A 705 0.81 22.96 0.05
C PRO A 705 1.26 22.37 -1.29
N GLU A 706 0.49 22.57 -2.37
CA GLU A 706 0.83 22.11 -3.72
C GLU A 706 2.08 22.82 -4.25
N GLY A 707 3.14 22.05 -4.54
CA GLY A 707 4.38 22.57 -5.14
C GLY A 707 5.51 22.91 -4.17
N LYS A 708 5.30 22.76 -2.86
CA LYS A 708 6.35 22.91 -1.83
C LYS A 708 6.74 21.53 -1.29
N PRO A 709 7.92 20.98 -1.62
CA PRO A 709 8.28 19.60 -1.26
C PRO A 709 8.58 19.41 0.23
N TYR A 710 8.80 20.48 0.98
CA TYR A 710 8.98 20.49 2.43
C TYR A 710 7.62 20.54 3.17
N LEU A 711 7.59 20.10 4.43
CA LEU A 711 6.39 20.02 5.31
C LEU A 711 5.28 19.04 4.85
N GLN A 712 5.36 18.48 3.65
CA GLN A 712 4.41 17.47 3.14
C GLN A 712 4.34 16.21 4.00
N ASN A 713 5.43 15.90 4.72
CA ASN A 713 5.57 14.73 5.58
C ASN A 713 5.44 15.06 7.07
N LEU A 714 5.19 16.33 7.43
CA LEU A 714 5.06 16.75 8.82
C LEU A 714 3.76 16.15 9.38
N ARG A 715 3.90 15.34 10.43
CA ARG A 715 2.79 14.59 11.07
C ARG A 715 2.47 15.12 12.45
N SER A 716 3.46 15.62 13.18
CA SER A 716 3.29 16.04 14.57
C SER A 716 4.03 17.33 14.85
N VAL A 717 3.34 18.27 15.50
CA VAL A 717 3.94 19.51 16.01
C VAL A 717 3.63 19.64 17.49
N ASP A 718 4.65 19.80 18.32
CA ASP A 718 4.51 20.06 19.75
C ASP A 718 4.87 21.53 20.03
N ILE A 719 3.94 22.26 20.64
CA ILE A 719 4.09 23.66 21.02
C ILE A 719 4.39 23.73 22.51
N LEU A 720 5.55 24.28 22.87
CA LEU A 720 6.02 24.34 24.26
C LEU A 720 6.21 25.80 24.73
N PRO A 721 6.05 26.10 26.03
CA PRO A 721 6.33 27.44 26.56
C PRO A 721 7.82 27.79 26.42
N HIS A 722 8.14 29.05 26.09
CA HIS A 722 9.54 29.49 26.00
C HIS A 722 10.16 29.62 27.40
N GLN A 723 11.30 28.97 27.64
CA GLN A 723 11.95 28.96 28.97
C GLN A 723 12.44 30.35 29.46
N GLY A 724 12.47 31.39 28.62
CA GLY A 724 12.99 32.72 28.96
C GLY A 724 11.94 33.79 29.30
N ASP A 725 10.65 33.53 29.13
CA ASP A 725 9.56 34.49 29.33
C ASP A 725 9.00 34.42 30.77
N PHE A 726 9.81 34.84 31.74
CA PHE A 726 9.35 35.00 33.13
C PHE A 726 8.87 36.43 33.38
N TRP A 727 7.58 36.68 33.23
CA TRP A 727 6.92 37.82 33.89
C TRP A 727 6.27 37.31 35.17
N GLU A 728 6.91 37.56 36.32
CA GLU A 728 6.43 37.53 37.72
C GLU A 728 5.42 36.47 38.24
N ASP A 729 5.03 35.44 37.50
CA ASP A 729 4.32 34.27 38.03
C ASP A 729 4.68 33.01 37.23
N GLU A 730 5.13 31.97 37.93
CA GLU A 730 4.86 30.55 37.67
C GLU A 730 4.89 30.00 36.22
N ARG A 731 5.70 28.93 36.01
CA ARG A 731 6.08 28.21 34.77
C ARG A 731 4.97 27.83 33.77
N THR A 732 3.71 28.09 34.07
CA THR A 732 2.52 27.46 33.49
C THR A 732 1.54 28.47 32.88
N TYR A 733 1.72 29.78 33.14
CA TYR A 733 0.78 30.83 32.71
C TYR A 733 1.26 31.62 31.48
N HIS A 734 1.79 30.94 30.46
CA HIS A 734 2.17 31.62 29.23
C HIS A 734 0.97 31.75 28.29
N GLU A 735 0.55 32.99 28.00
CA GLU A 735 -0.50 33.28 27.01
C GLU A 735 -0.05 32.84 25.61
N VAL A 736 -0.77 31.88 25.03
CA VAL A 736 -0.54 31.39 23.66
C VAL A 736 -1.79 31.60 22.82
N ASP A 737 -1.61 32.21 21.65
CA ASP A 737 -2.64 32.19 20.61
C ASP A 737 -2.65 30.81 19.93
N ILE A 738 -3.38 29.87 20.55
CA ILE A 738 -3.44 28.47 20.14
C ILE A 738 -4.03 28.34 18.74
N PHE A 739 -5.14 29.00 18.48
CA PHE A 739 -5.80 28.94 17.17
C PHE A 739 -4.93 29.56 16.09
N GLY A 740 -4.27 30.66 16.38
CA GLY A 740 -3.30 31.27 15.47
C GLY A 740 -2.12 30.33 15.18
N MET A 741 -1.54 29.70 16.20
CA MET A 741 -0.45 28.73 16.04
C MET A 741 -0.88 27.51 15.22
N ILE A 742 -2.06 26.96 15.51
CA ILE A 742 -2.63 25.86 14.74
C ILE A 742 -2.83 26.30 13.28
N SER A 743 -3.36 27.51 13.03
CA SER A 743 -3.59 28.05 11.69
C SER A 743 -2.34 28.13 10.80
N LEU A 744 -1.14 28.00 11.38
CA LEU A 744 0.12 27.94 10.64
C LEU A 744 0.36 26.57 9.98
N ILE A 745 -0.29 25.50 10.45
CA ILE A 745 0.01 24.10 10.06
C ILE A 745 -1.24 23.27 9.75
N ASN A 746 -2.41 23.85 9.91
CA ASN A 746 -3.68 23.15 9.94
C ASN A 746 -4.02 22.46 8.58
N GLN A 747 -3.72 23.09 7.45
CA GLN A 747 -4.02 22.58 6.10
C GLN A 747 -2.90 21.68 5.52
N LEU A 748 -1.87 21.35 6.29
CA LEU A 748 -0.80 20.47 5.82
C LEU A 748 -1.31 19.02 5.65
N PRO A 749 -0.91 18.33 4.56
CA PRO A 749 -1.58 17.11 4.10
C PRO A 749 -1.36 15.86 4.97
N SER A 750 -0.27 15.83 5.74
CA SER A 750 0.09 14.67 6.58
C SER A 750 -0.08 14.92 8.07
N MET A 751 -0.63 16.06 8.49
CA MET A 751 -0.75 16.39 9.91
C MET A 751 -1.70 15.43 10.63
N GLU A 752 -1.21 14.83 11.70
CA GLU A 752 -1.90 13.81 12.50
C GLU A 752 -2.06 14.24 13.96
N GLN A 753 -1.10 15.00 14.51
CA GLN A 753 -1.05 15.34 15.93
C GLN A 753 -0.58 16.79 16.15
N ILE A 754 -1.22 17.49 17.09
CA ILE A 754 -0.73 18.74 17.65
C ILE A 754 -0.68 18.58 19.17
N GLY A 755 0.50 18.77 19.77
CA GLY A 755 0.74 18.78 21.20
C GLY A 755 0.87 20.22 21.71
N ILE A 756 0.32 20.51 22.88
CA ILE A 756 0.45 21.80 23.58
C ILE A 756 0.61 21.46 25.06
N ASP A 757 1.50 22.17 25.74
CA ASP A 757 1.78 21.99 27.17
C ASP A 757 1.90 23.35 27.88
N GLY A 758 1.49 23.41 29.16
CA GLY A 758 1.70 24.55 30.08
C GLY A 758 1.37 25.94 29.53
N ALA A 759 0.22 26.10 28.86
CA ALA A 759 -0.19 27.36 28.24
C ALA A 759 -1.63 27.72 28.58
N ILE A 760 -1.86 29.01 28.84
CA ILE A 760 -3.19 29.62 28.92
C ILE A 760 -3.56 30.27 27.59
N GLU A 761 -4.85 30.39 27.31
CA GLU A 761 -5.30 31.03 26.09
C GLU A 761 -5.07 32.55 26.13
N ASP A 762 -4.62 33.09 25.00
CA ASP A 762 -4.59 34.53 24.76
C ASP A 762 -6.02 35.05 24.46
N GLU A 763 -6.60 35.84 25.39
CA GLU A 763 -7.94 36.44 25.26
C GLU A 763 -8.14 37.27 23.99
N ASN A 764 -7.04 37.80 23.42
CA ASN A 764 -7.06 38.61 22.20
C ASN A 764 -6.68 37.82 20.95
N GLY A 765 -6.45 36.50 21.07
CA GLY A 765 -6.01 35.60 20.01
C GLY A 765 -7.05 35.35 18.91
N LEU A 766 -6.69 34.49 17.95
CA LEU A 766 -7.62 34.07 16.90
C LEU A 766 -8.81 33.33 17.53
N GLN A 767 -10.04 33.72 17.21
CA GLN A 767 -11.23 33.21 17.90
C GLN A 767 -11.74 31.84 17.38
N ASP A 768 -11.37 31.45 16.15
CA ASP A 768 -11.83 30.20 15.51
C ASP A 768 -10.91 29.76 14.36
N LEU A 769 -10.97 28.48 14.00
CA LEU A 769 -10.29 27.91 12.82
C LEU A 769 -11.25 27.87 11.62
N VAL A 770 -10.69 28.06 10.42
CA VAL A 770 -11.45 27.81 9.19
C VAL A 770 -11.84 26.32 9.16
N PRO A 771 -13.14 25.97 9.00
CA PRO A 771 -13.56 24.58 8.98
C PRO A 771 -12.85 23.79 7.87
N SER A 772 -12.06 22.78 8.26
CA SER A 772 -11.41 21.84 7.36
C SER A 772 -11.97 20.44 7.58
N ALA A 773 -12.22 19.69 6.49
CA ALA A 773 -12.64 18.29 6.59
C ALA A 773 -11.50 17.44 7.18
N SER A 774 -11.52 17.21 8.50
CA SER A 774 -10.54 16.39 9.21
C SER A 774 -11.01 14.93 9.31
N ASN A 775 -10.08 13.98 9.21
CA ASN A 775 -10.31 12.54 9.35
C ASN A 775 -9.67 12.04 10.65
N ILE A 776 -10.06 12.62 11.79
CA ILE A 776 -9.43 12.30 13.07
C ILE A 776 -9.65 10.82 13.38
N SER A 777 -8.55 10.10 13.57
CA SER A 777 -8.56 8.68 13.96
C SER A 777 -8.24 8.47 15.44
N ARG A 778 -7.67 9.47 16.12
CA ARG A 778 -7.29 9.34 17.54
C ARG A 778 -7.54 10.65 18.29
N ILE A 779 -8.24 10.56 19.42
CA ILE A 779 -8.43 11.65 20.37
C ILE A 779 -7.90 11.17 21.72
N ARG A 780 -7.02 11.97 22.35
CA ARG A 780 -6.45 11.66 23.66
C ARG A 780 -6.44 12.91 24.54
N ILE A 781 -7.17 12.83 25.64
CA ILE A 781 -7.29 13.86 26.68
C ILE A 781 -6.91 13.17 28.00
N ASN A 782 -5.70 13.39 28.50
CA ASN A 782 -5.24 12.80 29.78
C ASN A 782 -5.64 13.68 30.99
N HIS A 783 -6.01 14.93 30.73
CA HIS A 783 -6.52 15.96 31.62
C HIS A 783 -7.04 17.08 30.67
N SER A 784 -7.96 17.94 31.07
CA SER A 784 -8.30 19.13 30.25
C SER A 784 -8.73 20.26 31.15
N ASN A 785 -8.03 21.39 31.04
CA ASN A 785 -8.45 22.68 31.56
C ASN A 785 -9.00 23.61 30.46
N PHE A 786 -9.24 23.12 29.24
CA PHE A 786 -10.07 23.83 28.27
C PHE A 786 -11.55 23.55 28.55
N GLU A 787 -12.37 24.59 28.51
CA GLU A 787 -13.83 24.38 28.43
C GLU A 787 -14.16 23.62 27.14
N THR A 788 -15.21 22.82 27.17
CA THR A 788 -15.59 22.02 26.00
C THR A 788 -15.93 22.89 24.77
N TRP A 789 -16.32 24.14 25.00
CA TRP A 789 -16.55 25.11 23.93
C TRP A 789 -15.30 25.43 23.11
N PHE A 790 -14.12 25.45 23.73
CA PHE A 790 -12.83 25.60 23.05
C PHE A 790 -12.39 24.32 22.36
N LEU A 791 -12.63 23.17 23.01
CA LEU A 791 -12.33 21.88 22.42
C LEU A 791 -13.20 21.60 21.19
N SER A 792 -14.39 22.18 21.06
CA SER A 792 -15.32 21.87 19.97
C SER A 792 -14.81 22.28 18.57
N PRO A 793 -14.36 23.53 18.33
CA PRO A 793 -13.68 23.90 17.09
C PRO A 793 -12.40 23.09 16.83
N LEU A 794 -11.63 22.81 17.89
CA LEU A 794 -10.42 21.99 17.81
C LEU A 794 -10.77 20.58 17.33
N ILE A 795 -11.65 19.86 18.02
CA ILE A 795 -12.11 18.50 17.64
C ILE A 795 -12.71 18.49 16.23
N ASN A 796 -13.38 19.56 15.79
CA ASN A 796 -13.90 19.61 14.42
C ASN A 796 -12.78 19.71 13.36
N SER A 797 -11.58 20.18 13.72
CA SER A 797 -10.50 20.49 12.77
C SER A 797 -9.22 19.65 12.98
N TYR A 798 -8.83 19.33 14.22
CA TYR A 798 -7.61 18.63 14.67
C TYR A 798 -7.83 17.80 15.95
N GLY A 799 -6.91 16.89 16.27
CA GLY A 799 -6.85 16.27 17.60
C GLY A 799 -5.95 17.09 18.53
N CYS A 800 -6.37 17.34 19.79
CA CYS A 800 -5.62 18.14 20.78
C CYS A 800 -5.71 17.59 22.22
N GLY A 801 -4.55 17.56 22.92
CA GLY A 801 -4.03 18.58 23.88
C GLY A 801 -4.75 18.86 25.22
N SER A 802 -3.97 19.06 26.29
CA SER A 802 -4.38 19.43 27.67
C SER A 802 -3.64 20.69 28.14
N PRO A 803 -4.30 21.66 28.80
CA PRO A 803 -3.64 22.68 29.59
C PRO A 803 -3.89 22.50 31.11
N ASP A 804 -3.29 23.42 31.85
CA ASP A 804 -2.95 23.59 33.26
C ASP A 804 -4.12 23.84 34.24
N GLY A 805 -4.47 22.86 35.07
CA GLY A 805 -4.83 23.08 36.49
C GLY A 805 -5.95 24.04 36.96
N SER A 806 -6.71 24.75 36.11
CA SER A 806 -7.84 25.60 36.55
C SER A 806 -9.20 24.87 36.50
N TYR A 807 -10.27 25.51 37.00
CA TYR A 807 -11.62 24.93 37.08
C TYR A 807 -12.38 25.17 35.76
N ALA A 808 -12.07 24.45 34.69
CA ALA A 808 -12.85 24.49 33.45
C ALA A 808 -13.97 23.44 33.43
N SER A 809 -15.18 23.85 33.03
CA SER A 809 -16.32 22.94 32.92
C SER A 809 -16.20 22.02 31.68
N PHE A 810 -16.14 20.71 31.92
CA PHE A 810 -16.23 19.71 30.84
C PHE A 810 -17.70 19.33 30.60
N ASN A 811 -18.23 19.58 29.41
CA ASN A 811 -19.60 19.27 29.02
C ASN A 811 -19.65 18.05 28.07
N PRO A 812 -20.05 16.84 28.55
CA PRO A 812 -20.05 15.64 27.73
C PRO A 812 -20.95 15.71 26.49
N ARG A 813 -22.03 16.51 26.52
CA ARG A 813 -22.97 16.65 25.40
C ARG A 813 -22.36 17.44 24.25
N THR A 814 -21.78 18.59 24.55
CA THR A 814 -21.08 19.43 23.56
C THR A 814 -19.91 18.65 22.96
N PHE A 815 -19.18 17.92 23.80
CA PHE A 815 -18.06 17.07 23.38
C PHE A 815 -18.51 15.96 22.42
N LEU A 816 -19.59 15.24 22.73
CA LEU A 816 -20.15 14.20 21.85
C LEU A 816 -20.58 14.79 20.51
N LYS A 817 -21.29 15.94 20.51
CA LYS A 817 -21.72 16.62 19.27
C LYS A 817 -20.52 17.06 18.42
N ALA A 818 -19.43 17.50 19.03
CA ALA A 818 -18.20 17.82 18.33
C ALA A 818 -17.59 16.58 17.69
N MET A 819 -17.47 15.47 18.43
CA MET A 819 -16.91 14.21 17.91
C MET A 819 -17.73 13.53 16.81
N LEU A 820 -19.05 13.74 16.75
CA LEU A 820 -19.92 13.05 15.79
C LEU A 820 -19.58 13.34 14.32
N SER A 821 -18.81 14.40 14.03
CA SER A 821 -18.23 14.64 12.70
C SER A 821 -17.24 13.53 12.28
N HIS A 822 -16.64 12.84 13.25
CA HIS A 822 -15.60 11.80 13.06
C HIS A 822 -16.09 10.38 13.29
N LYS A 823 -17.42 10.15 13.30
CA LYS A 823 -18.01 8.82 13.58
C LYS A 823 -17.54 7.70 12.63
N ALA A 824 -17.08 8.05 11.43
CA ALA A 824 -16.57 7.10 10.44
C ALA A 824 -15.04 6.88 10.52
N THR A 825 -14.31 7.74 11.22
CA THR A 825 -12.83 7.78 11.17
C THR A 825 -12.19 7.55 12.53
N LEU A 826 -12.85 7.88 13.64
CA LEU A 826 -12.29 7.78 14.98
C LEU A 826 -12.06 6.32 15.41
N GLU A 827 -10.80 5.92 15.58
CA GLU A 827 -10.35 4.58 15.95
C GLU A 827 -10.03 4.45 17.44
N ILE A 828 -9.44 5.49 18.05
CA ILE A 828 -8.98 5.49 19.44
C ILE A 828 -9.52 6.73 20.15
N LEU A 829 -10.20 6.53 21.28
CA LEU A 829 -10.65 7.59 22.17
C LEU A 829 -10.09 7.36 23.57
N HIS A 830 -9.31 8.31 24.07
CA HIS A 830 -8.85 8.34 25.46
C HIS A 830 -9.31 9.65 26.13
N ILE A 831 -10.06 9.56 27.22
CA ILE A 831 -10.58 10.72 27.97
C ILE A 831 -10.49 10.45 29.47
N ASP A 832 -9.62 11.17 30.14
CA ASP A 832 -9.50 11.20 31.59
C ASP A 832 -9.77 12.61 32.12
N ALA A 833 -11.04 13.01 32.09
CA ALA A 833 -11.52 14.34 32.51
C ALA A 833 -12.66 14.28 33.53
N ASP A 834 -12.90 13.11 34.14
CA ASP A 834 -14.02 12.85 35.07
C ASP A 834 -13.96 13.71 36.34
N SER A 835 -12.80 14.26 36.70
CA SER A 835 -12.62 15.04 37.94
C SER A 835 -13.08 16.48 37.87
N VAL A 836 -13.30 17.00 36.66
CA VAL A 836 -13.68 18.40 36.35
C VAL A 836 -15.04 18.48 35.64
N CYS A 837 -15.76 17.36 35.61
CA CYS A 837 -17.08 17.27 34.99
C CYS A 837 -18.15 17.59 36.04
N ASP A 838 -18.79 18.75 35.94
CA ASP A 838 -19.99 19.06 36.72
C ASP A 838 -21.18 18.35 36.09
N PHE A 839 -21.56 17.21 36.68
CA PHE A 839 -22.73 16.43 36.26
C PHE A 839 -24.06 17.01 36.78
N ILE A 840 -24.03 18.24 37.30
CA ILE A 840 -25.13 18.91 38.00
C ILE A 840 -25.81 19.89 37.03
N ASP A 841 -27.11 19.71 36.87
CA ASP A 841 -28.09 20.66 36.30
C ASP A 841 -27.84 21.15 34.85
N MET A 842 -28.07 20.26 33.88
CA MET A 842 -28.08 20.59 32.45
C MET A 842 -29.23 21.54 32.05
N GLY A 843 -30.19 21.79 32.95
CA GLY A 843 -31.26 22.78 32.75
C GLY A 843 -30.80 24.19 33.12
N GLU A 844 -30.13 24.35 34.26
CA GLU A 844 -29.53 25.63 34.66
C GLU A 844 -28.33 26.04 33.80
N TYR A 845 -27.56 25.11 33.22
CA TYR A 845 -26.46 25.46 32.30
C TYR A 845 -26.94 26.10 30.98
N ASN A 846 -28.18 25.81 30.56
CA ASN A 846 -28.80 26.44 29.39
C ASN A 846 -29.30 27.86 29.71
N ASP A 847 -29.66 28.13 30.97
CA ASP A 847 -30.22 29.40 31.43
C ASP A 847 -29.16 30.35 32.04
N HIS A 848 -28.06 29.83 32.63
CA HIS A 848 -26.97 30.65 33.18
C HIS A 848 -26.01 31.25 32.13
N TRP A 849 -26.12 30.86 30.87
CA TRP A 849 -25.47 31.57 29.74
C TRP A 849 -26.46 32.20 28.75
N GLN A 850 -27.77 32.11 29.03
CA GLN A 850 -28.74 33.06 28.46
C GLN A 850 -28.88 34.35 29.28
N VAL A 851 -28.21 34.49 30.43
CA VAL A 851 -28.20 35.69 31.28
C VAL A 851 -26.83 35.75 31.98
N ASP A 852 -25.85 36.58 31.63
CA ASP A 852 -25.88 37.98 31.26
C ASP A 852 -25.02 38.27 30.02
N ARG A 853 -25.65 38.78 28.96
CA ARG A 853 -25.01 39.79 28.11
C ARG A 853 -24.84 41.04 28.96
N ASP A 854 -24.01 41.01 29.98
CA ASP A 854 -23.62 42.22 30.66
C ASP A 854 -22.81 42.99 29.62
N GLU A 855 -23.30 44.15 29.20
CA GLU A 855 -22.68 45.04 28.21
C GLU A 855 -21.30 45.57 28.67
N LYS A 856 -20.68 44.95 29.68
CA LYS A 856 -19.50 45.44 30.40
C LYS A 856 -18.40 44.42 30.68
N GLU A 857 -18.61 43.12 30.53
CA GLU A 857 -17.52 42.13 30.60
C GLU A 857 -17.58 41.25 29.34
N GLN A 858 -16.72 41.56 28.37
CA GLN A 858 -16.62 40.87 27.10
C GLN A 858 -15.92 39.52 27.31
N ALA A 859 -16.65 38.48 27.69
CA ALA A 859 -16.17 37.12 27.47
C ALA A 859 -16.04 36.90 25.95
N PRO A 860 -14.93 36.31 25.45
CA PRO A 860 -14.69 36.14 24.02
C PRO A 860 -15.83 35.36 23.37
N SER A 861 -16.45 35.96 22.35
CA SER A 861 -17.53 35.36 21.59
C SER A 861 -16.97 34.28 20.66
N HIS A 862 -16.75 33.07 21.16
CA HIS A 862 -16.39 31.96 20.29
C HIS A 862 -17.49 31.74 19.25
N ILE A 863 -17.08 31.66 17.99
CA ILE A 863 -18.02 31.35 16.90
C ILE A 863 -18.43 29.89 17.07
N GLU A 864 -19.71 29.66 17.30
CA GLU A 864 -20.24 28.31 17.39
C GLU A 864 -19.98 27.56 16.05
N PRO A 865 -19.37 26.35 16.09
CA PRO A 865 -19.16 25.56 14.88
C PRO A 865 -20.49 25.30 14.15
N GLN A 866 -20.53 25.61 12.85
CA GLN A 866 -21.76 25.54 12.08
C GLN A 866 -22.41 24.15 12.13
N GLY A 867 -23.67 24.09 12.57
CA GLY A 867 -24.46 22.85 12.63
C GLY A 867 -24.09 21.92 13.79
N LEU A 868 -23.34 22.37 14.80
CA LEU A 868 -22.99 21.58 15.99
C LEU A 868 -24.24 21.02 16.69
N TRP A 869 -25.24 21.88 16.94
CA TRP A 869 -26.45 21.47 17.65
C TRP A 869 -27.38 20.54 16.88
N GLU A 870 -27.34 20.57 15.54
CA GLU A 870 -28.16 19.73 14.67
C GLU A 870 -27.71 18.25 14.68
N ARG A 871 -26.47 17.98 15.14
CA ARG A 871 -25.91 16.63 15.21
C ARG A 871 -26.58 15.81 16.31
N THR A 872 -27.02 14.61 15.95
CA THR A 872 -27.60 13.62 16.88
C THR A 872 -26.90 12.28 16.73
N GLY A 873 -26.68 11.59 17.85
CA GLY A 873 -26.00 10.30 17.87
C GLY A 873 -25.55 9.84 19.27
N SER A 874 -24.82 8.74 19.32
CA SER A 874 -24.33 8.04 20.51
C SER A 874 -22.96 7.41 20.25
N LEU A 875 -22.33 6.84 21.29
CA LEU A 875 -21.08 6.09 21.12
C LEU A 875 -21.20 4.90 20.16
N ARG A 876 -22.40 4.32 19.99
CA ARG A 876 -22.64 3.22 19.06
C ARG A 876 -22.47 3.61 17.59
N ASP A 877 -22.64 4.89 17.26
CA ASP A 877 -22.56 5.39 15.88
C ASP A 877 -21.12 5.45 15.34
N PHE A 878 -20.11 5.24 16.20
CA PHE A 878 -18.70 5.28 15.84
C PHE A 878 -18.24 3.96 15.21
N SER A 879 -18.39 3.85 13.90
CA SER A 879 -18.11 2.63 13.10
C SER A 879 -16.63 2.25 12.96
N ALA A 880 -15.69 3.12 13.37
CA ALA A 880 -14.26 2.85 13.34
C ALA A 880 -13.66 2.63 14.74
N LEU A 881 -14.40 2.88 15.82
CA LEU A 881 -13.86 2.92 17.17
C LEU A 881 -13.49 1.50 17.63
N THR A 882 -12.21 1.28 17.90
CA THR A 882 -11.65 -0.01 18.33
C THR A 882 -11.08 0.06 19.75
N GLN A 883 -10.65 1.22 20.22
CA GLN A 883 -10.11 1.40 21.57
C GLN A 883 -10.77 2.58 22.28
N LEU A 884 -11.31 2.31 23.47
CA LEU A 884 -11.97 3.30 24.31
C LEU A 884 -11.36 3.27 25.72
N ASN A 885 -10.72 4.35 26.14
CA ASN A 885 -10.14 4.50 27.46
C ASN A 885 -10.78 5.73 28.11
N ILE A 886 -11.61 5.56 29.12
CA ILE A 886 -12.51 6.64 29.51
C ILE A 886 -12.86 6.58 30.98
N GLY A 887 -12.97 7.75 31.61
CA GLY A 887 -13.52 7.89 32.96
C GLY A 887 -14.94 7.34 33.05
N ILE A 888 -15.25 6.64 34.15
CA ILE A 888 -16.55 5.98 34.35
C ILE A 888 -17.74 6.95 34.29
N GLY A 889 -17.59 8.17 34.79
CA GLY A 889 -18.62 9.20 34.75
C GLY A 889 -18.94 9.61 33.32
N ILE A 890 -17.94 10.11 32.58
CA ILE A 890 -18.12 10.52 31.17
C ILE A 890 -18.60 9.35 30.32
N LEU A 891 -18.09 8.13 30.53
CA LEU A 891 -18.57 6.93 29.82
C LEU A 891 -20.08 6.75 29.94
N LEU A 892 -20.61 6.78 31.16
CA LEU A 892 -22.04 6.61 31.40
C LEU A 892 -22.86 7.74 30.79
N PHE A 893 -22.37 8.99 30.85
CA PHE A 893 -23.04 10.09 30.19
C PHE A 893 -23.09 9.90 28.66
N LEU A 894 -21.96 9.63 28.02
CA LEU A 894 -21.89 9.45 26.56
C LEU A 894 -22.77 8.29 26.05
N THR A 895 -23.06 7.30 26.90
CA THR A 895 -23.95 6.18 26.55
C THR A 895 -25.43 6.53 26.46
N LEU A 896 -25.87 7.67 27.04
CA LEU A 896 -27.22 8.20 26.88
C LEU A 896 -27.48 8.73 25.46
N GLY A 897 -26.40 9.07 24.73
CA GLY A 897 -26.48 9.76 23.45
C GLY A 897 -26.99 11.19 23.56
N THR A 898 -26.88 11.96 22.48
CA THR A 898 -27.20 13.39 22.48
C THR A 898 -28.66 13.69 22.83
N GLN A 899 -29.58 12.79 22.50
CA GLN A 899 -31.03 12.93 22.77
C GLN A 899 -31.40 12.53 24.20
N GLY A 900 -30.74 11.51 24.79
CA GLY A 900 -30.95 11.14 26.18
C GLY A 900 -30.45 12.22 27.16
N MET A 901 -29.56 13.10 26.70
CA MET A 901 -29.05 14.26 27.44
C MET A 901 -29.93 15.53 27.30
N GLU A 902 -31.06 15.48 26.57
CA GLU A 902 -31.93 16.64 26.27
C GLU A 902 -33.13 16.80 27.23
N THR A 903 -33.11 16.16 28.40
CA THR A 903 -34.26 16.14 29.33
C THR A 903 -34.72 17.53 29.76
N GLU A 904 -36.03 17.81 29.61
CA GLU A 904 -36.68 19.11 29.87
C GLU A 904 -36.81 19.49 31.36
N ASN A 905 -36.31 18.68 32.31
CA ASN A 905 -36.47 18.91 33.75
C ASN A 905 -35.10 19.16 34.43
N PRO A 906 -34.75 20.42 34.78
CA PRO A 906 -33.49 20.81 35.42
C PRO A 906 -33.18 20.03 36.71
N ASP A 907 -34.22 19.80 37.51
CA ASP A 907 -34.13 19.15 38.82
C ASP A 907 -33.90 17.62 38.79
N CYS A 908 -33.85 17.01 37.60
CA CYS A 908 -33.65 15.57 37.44
C CYS A 908 -32.29 15.29 36.81
N SER A 909 -31.29 14.92 37.63
CA SER A 909 -30.10 14.24 37.12
C SER A 909 -30.53 13.03 36.28
N PRO A 910 -29.96 12.82 35.07
CA PRO A 910 -30.35 11.68 34.24
C PRO A 910 -30.12 10.38 35.02
N SER A 911 -31.18 9.59 35.20
CA SER A 911 -31.06 8.30 35.87
C SER A 911 -30.37 7.30 34.93
N PHE A 912 -29.29 6.71 35.40
CA PHE A 912 -28.59 5.63 34.69
C PHE A 912 -29.29 4.26 34.83
N ASP A 913 -30.45 4.19 35.49
CA ASP A 913 -31.14 2.92 35.77
C ASP A 913 -31.57 2.15 34.52
N GLU A 914 -31.72 2.83 33.38
CA GLU A 914 -32.12 2.24 32.10
C GLU A 914 -30.93 2.01 31.15
N VAL A 915 -29.72 2.43 31.52
CA VAL A 915 -28.53 2.31 30.67
C VAL A 915 -28.00 0.89 30.67
N VAL A 916 -28.03 0.26 29.50
CA VAL A 916 -27.34 -1.02 29.27
C VAL A 916 -26.05 -0.74 28.51
N LEU A 917 -24.95 -0.60 29.24
CA LEU A 917 -23.64 -0.17 28.71
C LEU A 917 -23.20 -0.96 27.46
N ALA A 918 -23.43 -2.27 27.43
CA ALA A 918 -23.07 -3.11 26.29
C ALA A 918 -23.88 -2.81 25.01
N ASP A 919 -25.11 -2.31 25.12
CA ASP A 919 -25.95 -1.95 23.97
C ASP A 919 -25.62 -0.55 23.40
N SER A 920 -24.94 0.29 24.18
CA SER A 920 -24.57 1.66 23.80
C SER A 920 -23.15 1.80 23.26
N LEU A 921 -22.33 0.73 23.29
CA LEU A 921 -20.97 0.70 22.75
C LEU A 921 -20.96 0.18 21.30
N PRO A 922 -20.00 0.61 20.47
CA PRO A 922 -19.92 0.18 19.08
C PRO A 922 -19.46 -1.28 18.95
N ASP A 923 -20.03 -2.01 17.99
CA ASP A 923 -19.74 -3.43 17.74
C ASP A 923 -18.27 -3.70 17.36
N THR A 924 -17.54 -2.67 16.92
CA THR A 924 -16.13 -2.70 16.49
C THR A 924 -15.14 -2.61 17.64
N LEU A 925 -15.62 -2.33 18.87
CA LEU A 925 -14.76 -2.09 20.03
C LEU A 925 -13.98 -3.36 20.40
N GLU A 926 -12.65 -3.27 20.41
CA GLU A 926 -11.74 -4.36 20.77
C GLU A 926 -11.18 -4.24 22.20
N SER A 927 -11.07 -3.01 22.71
CA SER A 927 -10.51 -2.72 24.04
C SER A 927 -11.30 -1.62 24.75
N LEU A 928 -11.66 -1.87 26.01
CA LEU A 928 -12.27 -0.88 26.93
C LEU A 928 -11.45 -0.76 28.22
N VAL A 929 -11.01 0.45 28.53
CA VAL A 929 -10.33 0.77 29.80
C VAL A 929 -11.18 1.77 30.56
N ILE A 930 -11.65 1.39 31.75
CA ILE A 930 -12.45 2.26 32.62
C ILE A 930 -11.53 2.91 33.65
N ILE A 931 -11.40 4.22 33.60
CA ILE A 931 -10.49 4.98 34.47
C ILE A 931 -11.24 5.44 35.72
N GLY A 932 -10.62 5.31 36.90
CA GLY A 932 -11.16 5.84 38.15
C GLY A 932 -12.41 5.12 38.70
N TYR A 933 -12.75 3.94 38.20
CA TYR A 933 -13.79 3.09 38.80
C TYR A 933 -13.21 2.27 39.97
N GLU A 934 -13.81 2.41 41.15
CA GLU A 934 -13.47 1.64 42.34
C GLU A 934 -14.70 0.87 42.86
N LYS A 935 -14.60 -0.46 42.88
CA LYS A 935 -15.70 -1.33 43.28
C LYS A 935 -16.10 -1.10 44.73
N GLY A 936 -17.39 -0.85 44.98
CA GLY A 936 -17.95 -0.65 46.32
C GLY A 936 -18.01 0.81 46.78
N VAL A 937 -17.49 1.76 46.00
CA VAL A 937 -17.59 3.20 46.31
C VAL A 937 -18.95 3.78 45.90
N ARG A 938 -19.47 3.39 44.72
CA ARG A 938 -20.73 3.89 44.12
C ARG A 938 -21.61 2.72 43.69
N GLN A 939 -22.67 2.44 44.45
CA GLN A 939 -23.55 1.28 44.22
C GLN A 939 -24.28 1.32 42.86
N ASP A 940 -24.57 2.51 42.36
CA ASP A 940 -25.17 2.73 41.05
C ASP A 940 -24.21 2.37 39.91
N PHE A 941 -22.93 2.73 40.02
CA PHE A 941 -21.88 2.31 39.07
C PHE A 941 -21.61 0.81 39.14
N ASP A 942 -21.57 0.24 40.34
CA ASP A 942 -21.35 -1.20 40.54
C ASP A 942 -22.42 -2.02 39.80
N LYS A 943 -23.69 -1.65 39.94
CA LYS A 943 -24.81 -2.33 39.27
C LYS A 943 -24.64 -2.34 37.74
N ILE A 944 -24.22 -1.23 37.15
CA ILE A 944 -24.05 -1.08 35.69
C ILE A 944 -22.82 -1.85 35.20
N VAL A 945 -21.69 -1.75 35.90
CA VAL A 945 -20.46 -2.45 35.54
C VAL A 945 -20.63 -3.97 35.69
N GLU A 946 -21.31 -4.44 36.74
CA GLU A 946 -21.61 -5.87 36.91
C GLU A 946 -22.52 -6.41 35.79
N GLN A 947 -23.54 -5.64 35.39
CA GLN A 947 -24.39 -6.00 34.25
C GLN A 947 -23.60 -6.00 32.94
N PHE A 948 -22.74 -5.00 32.70
CA PHE A 948 -21.84 -4.96 31.54
C PHE A 948 -20.94 -6.18 31.45
N MET A 949 -20.31 -6.57 32.57
CA MET A 949 -19.42 -7.73 32.61
C MET A 949 -20.16 -9.05 32.34
N ALA A 950 -21.44 -9.14 32.67
CA ALA A 950 -22.29 -10.29 32.33
C ALA A 950 -22.67 -10.32 30.83
N ASP A 951 -22.90 -9.15 30.23
CA ASP A 951 -23.42 -9.01 28.86
C ASP A 951 -22.31 -8.99 27.78
N LYS A 952 -21.09 -8.54 28.11
CA LYS A 952 -20.02 -8.21 27.15
C LYS A 952 -19.72 -9.31 26.12
N ASP A 953 -19.66 -10.57 26.55
CA ASP A 953 -19.27 -11.69 25.66
C ASP A 953 -20.38 -12.04 24.66
N THR A 954 -21.64 -11.67 24.98
CA THR A 954 -22.80 -11.94 24.12
C THR A 954 -23.11 -10.79 23.17
N LYS A 955 -22.92 -9.55 23.63
CA LYS A 955 -23.32 -8.34 22.89
C LYS A 955 -22.15 -7.67 22.15
N LEU A 956 -20.91 -7.82 22.62
CA LEU A 956 -19.72 -7.22 22.03
C LEU A 956 -18.68 -8.30 21.66
N PRO A 957 -18.90 -9.07 20.59
CA PRO A 957 -18.06 -10.23 20.25
C PRO A 957 -16.61 -9.89 19.87
N ASN A 958 -16.34 -8.63 19.53
CA ASN A 958 -15.01 -8.16 19.17
C ASN A 958 -14.20 -7.64 20.38
N LEU A 959 -14.83 -7.44 21.54
CA LEU A 959 -14.21 -6.91 22.74
C LEU A 959 -13.31 -7.97 23.39
N LYS A 960 -11.99 -7.79 23.27
CA LYS A 960 -10.96 -8.74 23.74
C LYS A 960 -10.41 -8.35 25.11
N HIS A 961 -10.29 -7.05 25.36
CA HIS A 961 -9.61 -6.52 26.54
C HIS A 961 -10.52 -5.57 27.31
N VAL A 962 -10.72 -5.84 28.60
CA VAL A 962 -11.40 -4.96 29.55
C VAL A 962 -10.47 -4.76 30.73
N SER A 963 -10.26 -3.53 31.16
CA SER A 963 -9.41 -3.18 32.31
C SER A 963 -10.03 -2.04 33.11
N GLY A 964 -9.63 -1.89 34.38
CA GLY A 964 -10.23 -0.87 35.25
C GLY A 964 -11.53 -1.29 35.94
N VAL A 965 -11.82 -2.61 35.98
CA VAL A 965 -13.02 -3.18 36.64
C VAL A 965 -12.66 -3.95 37.91
N GLU A 966 -11.68 -4.87 37.81
CA GLU A 966 -11.20 -5.67 38.96
C GLU A 966 -10.16 -4.92 39.80
N GLU A 967 -9.33 -4.12 39.12
CA GLU A 967 -8.32 -3.26 39.71
C GLU A 967 -8.58 -1.84 39.19
N MET A 968 -8.64 -0.87 40.11
CA MET A 968 -8.83 0.53 39.77
C MET A 968 -7.62 1.02 38.98
N ILE A 969 -7.87 1.62 37.82
CA ILE A 969 -6.84 2.38 37.11
C ILE A 969 -6.87 3.79 37.67
N GLU A 970 -5.73 4.21 38.23
CA GLU A 970 -5.56 5.57 38.74
C GLU A 970 -5.80 6.58 37.61
N ARG A 971 -6.50 7.67 37.96
CA ARG A 971 -6.62 8.82 37.07
C ARG A 971 -5.25 9.44 36.87
N ALA A 972 -5.06 10.13 35.75
CA ALA A 972 -3.92 11.02 35.58
C ALA A 972 -3.81 11.96 36.79
N PRO A 973 -2.59 12.22 37.28
CA PRO A 973 -2.39 13.09 38.41
C PRO A 973 -3.06 14.44 38.15
N LYS A 974 -3.82 14.90 39.13
CA LYS A 974 -4.36 16.26 39.11
C LYS A 974 -3.23 17.25 39.29
N VAL A 975 -3.28 18.30 38.50
CA VAL A 975 -2.32 19.39 38.50
C VAL A 975 -2.89 20.47 39.40
N ASP A 976 -3.08 20.16 40.68
CA ASP A 976 -3.85 21.08 41.53
C ASP A 976 -3.05 22.35 41.86
N TYR A 977 -1.71 22.35 41.75
CA TYR A 977 -0.81 23.52 41.92
C TYR A 977 0.56 23.25 41.24
N PRO A 978 0.73 23.54 39.93
CA PRO A 978 1.95 23.18 39.17
C PRO A 978 3.23 23.87 39.69
N ASP A 979 3.06 24.94 40.44
CA ASP A 979 4.07 25.76 41.09
C ASP A 979 4.85 24.99 42.18
N GLU A 980 4.25 23.93 42.73
CA GLU A 980 4.86 23.09 43.78
C GLU A 980 5.71 21.93 43.22
N GLU A 981 5.68 21.68 41.90
CA GLU A 981 6.46 20.62 41.24
C GLU A 981 7.81 21.14 40.72
N SER A 982 8.92 20.53 41.16
CA SER A 982 10.27 21.00 40.85
C SER A 982 10.72 20.73 39.41
N GLU A 983 10.12 19.76 38.73
CA GLU A 983 10.58 19.17 37.45
C GLU A 983 9.46 19.22 36.40
N PRO A 984 9.71 19.70 35.17
CA PRO A 984 8.70 19.69 34.10
C PRO A 984 8.33 18.25 33.70
N TRP A 985 7.06 17.98 33.38
CA TRP A 985 6.62 16.63 32.96
C TRP A 985 7.26 16.12 31.67
N TRP A 986 7.88 17.01 30.89
CA TRP A 986 8.67 16.68 29.72
C TRP A 986 10.15 16.46 30.03
N GLU A 987 10.53 16.20 31.29
CA GLU A 987 11.92 16.03 31.68
C GLU A 987 12.68 15.12 30.71
N GLU A 988 13.75 15.71 30.19
CA GLU A 988 14.56 15.17 29.12
C GLU A 988 15.12 13.81 29.56
N GLU A 989 14.85 12.73 28.81
CA GLU A 989 15.87 11.68 28.73
C GLU A 989 17.16 12.44 28.35
N GLU A 990 18.14 12.55 29.26
CA GLU A 990 19.42 13.20 28.97
C GLU A 990 19.91 12.64 27.63
N TRP A 991 19.79 13.45 26.57
CA TRP A 991 20.12 13.04 25.21
C TRP A 991 21.63 12.92 25.18
N SER A 992 22.13 11.73 25.51
CA SER A 992 23.54 11.51 25.80
C SER A 992 24.38 12.20 24.74
N GLU A 993 25.38 12.98 25.18
CA GLU A 993 26.41 13.56 24.31
C GLU A 993 27.24 12.46 23.57
N TYR A 994 26.83 11.19 23.64
CA TYR A 994 27.53 9.98 23.22
C TYR A 994 26.65 8.96 22.46
N GLU A 995 25.84 9.39 21.49
CA GLU A 995 25.56 8.55 20.29
C GLU A 995 26.24 9.10 19.02
N TYR A 996 27.51 9.51 19.14
CA TYR A 996 28.42 9.70 18.01
C TYR A 996 28.89 8.36 17.39
#